data_AF-A0A227JG97-F1
#
_entry.id   AF-A0A227JG97-F1
#
_cell.length_a   1.000
_cell.length_b   1.000
_cell.length_c   1.000
_cell.angle_alpha   90.00
_cell.angle_beta   90.00
_cell.angle_gamma   90.00
#
_symmetry.space_group_name_H-M   'P 1'
#
loop_
_entity.id
_entity.type
_entity.pdbx_description
1 polymer ?
#
loop_
_entity_poly.entity_id
_entity_poly.type
_entity_poly.pdbx_seq_one_letter_code
_entity_poly.pdbx_strand_id
1 'polypeptide(L)'
;MKTLNALLALMLMLPSFVYASQCSVKGQDNFTVSFDVEGDDEYQAVKLKQGSHGYVLWYTGYKRNNTNNYDYLFNEQQLINDVDYNIQITHEAGSNTLKYYRKFEGAANYKLIETQTVNLDNGQYWVVDVGDDVDNIQCSNTVDPGNPGGPINRSPDFEFGTVDNSTCSMTGGKYTCTIHFENTYDASHPKPLVFVMPTIDKTLSSKNPRKTEYPSSISVVHTTHNSATIVQEFPPHQKADRNVTFLDKNSSQVQKELAKVDYFVIEPGVLELNNGAKIVAGTIKTNVAASQYKNNNKGINEQNNGITIDFDDYGLTGFDGKPGVLVQPQTKNNDGINNWFTGMARDANTTSFKLALEKSEVYKKNNQGHETFNILSDNETVAFVAGEGFGYINGQRFWLGQGRTKYTLDQQDPVIDPIYEGCKVYTPFPNTAGFVSPPVLVANKNSRRGNNGGWLRRCDIKKDSVAFIVEEDMQKDRERGHLDEDVGWFMFEKANPNPICDAFNAPVQTWRRELVNDAVDGTLVLSNTSKILGAPVLTVGGDRKRVVGFMPRTVSGENKSDACDGYECHGDEGLLIGKEGLENFPITTSWNNQIIGANDRVTFSEGTNVKHLNVDGVLTLEPGKYWFDSVKINTGGKLLIKEGTEVIINTKALALANYSYMGMDVNVENTPVFSGNMRVNVYGLTPVAGSTIHDRVDIANHSKVVGLIYSEDKVYLSDHSVIYGAVTAKDIDMNNNAEVHAATSCLPPLDDYELTVSPKAQYALMCGVEKPTFTIETRNQGELESAWVSVEVLPANSANNFTISVANDIGSGTYPRFRTSMNEGSKGELEISVSVKNTVKVDLDQTYSLKVTLEEDGNQSQTATFKYVPFKFHVDEQRVIAGQTKPVTAQVLACSDGEQTVVKSYIGTPDVSFKLETPNSG
;
A
#
# COMPACT_ATOMS: atom_id res chain seq x y z
N MET A 1 -56.03 -37.60 19.70
CA MET A 1 -54.80 -37.26 18.95
C MET A 1 -54.74 -38.06 17.64
N LYS A 2 -55.58 -37.71 16.68
CA LYS A 2 -55.62 -38.24 15.29
C LYS A 2 -56.50 -37.28 14.51
N THR A 3 -55.95 -36.17 14.00
CA THR A 3 -56.59 -35.24 13.02
C THR A 3 -55.72 -34.02 12.63
N LEU A 4 -54.38 -34.07 12.73
CA LEU A 4 -53.54 -32.92 12.35
C LEU A 4 -52.41 -33.22 11.35
N ASN A 5 -52.34 -34.44 10.80
CA ASN A 5 -51.27 -34.85 9.86
C ASN A 5 -51.71 -34.92 8.38
N ALA A 6 -52.94 -34.53 8.04
CA ALA A 6 -53.44 -34.65 6.68
C ALA A 6 -53.42 -33.33 5.87
N LEU A 7 -53.24 -32.17 6.52
CA LEU A 7 -53.16 -30.88 5.81
C LEU A 7 -51.75 -30.49 5.35
N LEU A 8 -50.69 -31.04 5.98
CA LEU A 8 -49.31 -30.67 5.67
C LEU A 8 -48.70 -31.47 4.50
N ALA A 9 -49.30 -32.61 4.14
CA ALA A 9 -48.81 -33.46 3.04
C ALA A 9 -49.38 -33.08 1.66
N LEU A 10 -50.40 -32.20 1.59
CA LEU A 10 -51.00 -31.77 0.32
C LEU A 10 -50.42 -30.45 -0.22
N MET A 11 -49.50 -29.80 0.52
CA MET A 11 -48.83 -28.56 0.12
C MET A 11 -47.44 -28.79 -0.52
N LEU A 12 -46.97 -30.04 -0.56
CA LEU A 12 -45.63 -30.44 -1.08
C LEU A 12 -45.67 -31.08 -2.47
N MET A 13 -46.80 -31.00 -3.17
CA MET A 13 -47.01 -31.52 -4.53
C MET A 13 -47.71 -30.47 -5.42
N LEU A 14 -47.32 -29.20 -5.28
CA LEU A 14 -47.62 -28.18 -6.27
C LEU A 14 -46.32 -27.89 -7.02
N PRO A 15 -46.27 -27.99 -8.36
CA PRO A 15 -45.16 -27.44 -9.10
C PRO A 15 -45.07 -25.96 -8.74
N SER A 16 -43.85 -25.48 -8.47
CA SER A 16 -43.54 -24.06 -8.36
C SER A 16 -44.04 -23.38 -9.62
N PHE A 17 -45.21 -22.76 -9.58
CA PHE A 17 -45.62 -21.85 -10.63
C PHE A 17 -44.73 -20.62 -10.46
N VAL A 18 -43.64 -20.59 -11.21
CA VAL A 18 -42.93 -19.35 -11.52
C VAL A 18 -43.97 -18.46 -12.22
N TYR A 19 -44.47 -17.46 -11.51
CA TYR A 19 -45.16 -16.37 -12.19
C TYR A 19 -44.06 -15.62 -12.96
N ALA A 20 -43.88 -15.96 -14.23
CA ALA A 20 -43.09 -15.15 -15.14
C ALA A 20 -43.64 -13.71 -15.06
N SER A 21 -42.86 -12.77 -14.53
CA SER A 21 -43.27 -11.38 -14.40
C SER A 21 -43.34 -10.75 -15.80
N GLN A 22 -44.43 -10.97 -16.51
CA GLN A 22 -44.65 -10.39 -17.84
C GLN A 22 -44.93 -8.89 -17.70
N CYS A 23 -44.08 -8.05 -18.30
CA CYS A 23 -44.35 -6.63 -18.50
C CYS A 23 -44.69 -6.34 -19.96
N SER A 24 -45.17 -5.12 -20.25
CA SER A 24 -45.58 -4.75 -21.61
C SER A 24 -45.08 -3.37 -22.01
N VAL A 25 -44.75 -3.22 -23.30
CA VAL A 25 -44.24 -1.98 -23.91
C VAL A 25 -45.02 -1.65 -25.18
N LYS A 26 -44.86 -0.43 -25.71
CA LYS A 26 -45.56 0.04 -26.92
C LYS A 26 -44.54 0.46 -27.98
N GLY A 27 -44.71 -0.02 -29.21
CA GLY A 27 -43.78 0.29 -30.31
C GLY A 27 -43.73 1.76 -30.72
N GLN A 28 -44.80 2.53 -30.48
CA GLN A 28 -44.83 3.98 -30.76
C GLN A 28 -44.32 4.85 -29.62
N ASP A 29 -44.03 4.27 -28.46
CA ASP A 29 -43.56 4.97 -27.28
C ASP A 29 -42.07 4.64 -27.05
N ASN A 30 -41.40 5.53 -26.33
CA ASN A 30 -40.10 5.24 -25.77
C ASN A 30 -40.22 4.14 -24.72
N PHE A 31 -39.32 3.16 -24.70
CA PHE A 31 -39.31 2.16 -23.64
C PHE A 31 -37.91 1.61 -23.33
N THR A 32 -37.77 1.05 -22.13
CA THR A 32 -36.62 0.21 -21.73
C THR A 32 -37.13 -1.12 -21.23
N VAL A 33 -36.52 -2.22 -21.68
CA VAL A 33 -36.67 -3.58 -21.12
C VAL A 33 -35.38 -3.94 -20.42
N SER A 34 -35.44 -4.28 -19.13
CA SER A 34 -34.28 -4.69 -18.31
C SER A 34 -34.51 -6.09 -17.78
N PHE A 35 -33.47 -6.92 -17.68
CA PHE A 35 -33.54 -8.27 -17.11
C PHE A 35 -32.17 -8.75 -16.64
N ASP A 36 -32.17 -9.73 -15.73
CA ASP A 36 -30.97 -10.43 -15.27
C ASP A 36 -30.83 -11.75 -16.04
N VAL A 37 -29.59 -12.15 -16.33
CA VAL A 37 -29.29 -13.43 -17.00
C VAL A 37 -27.99 -14.01 -16.46
N GLU A 38 -28.00 -15.29 -16.12
CA GLU A 38 -26.78 -16.08 -15.90
C GLU A 38 -26.33 -16.65 -17.24
N GLY A 39 -25.10 -16.40 -17.68
CA GLY A 39 -24.63 -16.91 -18.97
C GLY A 39 -24.65 -18.44 -19.03
N ASP A 40 -25.22 -19.00 -20.10
CA ASP A 40 -25.25 -20.45 -20.36
C ASP A 40 -24.90 -20.75 -21.84
N ASP A 41 -24.36 -21.94 -22.10
CA ASP A 41 -24.24 -22.54 -23.43
C ASP A 41 -25.62 -22.92 -24.03
N GLU A 42 -26.65 -23.07 -23.20
CA GLU A 42 -28.03 -23.28 -23.62
C GLU A 42 -28.66 -22.02 -24.24
N TYR A 43 -29.69 -22.22 -25.07
CA TYR A 43 -30.35 -21.11 -25.77
C TYR A 43 -31.24 -20.33 -24.81
N GLN A 44 -30.88 -19.07 -24.60
CA GLN A 44 -31.62 -18.09 -23.80
C GLN A 44 -32.23 -17.04 -24.73
N ALA A 45 -33.39 -16.49 -24.36
CA ALA A 45 -34.02 -15.44 -25.19
C ALA A 45 -35.05 -14.59 -24.45
N VAL A 46 -35.13 -13.32 -24.85
CA VAL A 46 -36.20 -12.38 -24.50
C VAL A 46 -36.97 -12.01 -25.76
N LYS A 47 -38.30 -12.15 -25.71
CA LYS A 47 -39.19 -12.00 -26.87
C LYS A 47 -40.25 -10.95 -26.61
N LEU A 48 -40.56 -10.14 -27.62
CA LEU A 48 -41.79 -9.37 -27.72
C LEU A 48 -42.81 -10.15 -28.55
N LYS A 49 -43.99 -10.41 -27.99
CA LYS A 49 -45.07 -11.13 -28.69
C LYS A 49 -46.27 -10.22 -28.95
N GLN A 50 -46.82 -10.30 -30.17
CA GLN A 50 -48.10 -9.70 -30.53
C GLN A 50 -48.87 -10.55 -31.56
N GLY A 51 -49.94 -11.22 -31.13
CA GLY A 51 -50.78 -12.00 -32.05
C GLY A 51 -50.00 -13.14 -32.74
N SER A 52 -49.98 -13.14 -34.08
CA SER A 52 -49.26 -14.16 -34.86
C SER A 52 -47.84 -13.76 -35.27
N HIS A 53 -47.35 -12.57 -34.88
CA HIS A 53 -46.01 -12.06 -35.18
C HIS A 53 -45.28 -11.60 -33.90
N GLY A 54 -43.95 -11.53 -33.92
CA GLY A 54 -43.14 -11.25 -32.74
C GLY A 54 -41.72 -10.84 -33.08
N TYR A 55 -41.00 -10.36 -32.08
CA TYR A 55 -39.57 -10.11 -32.14
C TYR A 55 -38.88 -10.95 -31.08
N VAL A 56 -37.79 -11.62 -31.42
CA VAL A 56 -36.80 -12.08 -30.44
C VAL A 56 -35.85 -10.91 -30.25
N LEU A 57 -36.08 -10.11 -29.20
CA LEU A 57 -35.29 -8.92 -28.91
C LEU A 57 -33.83 -9.30 -28.67
N TRP A 58 -33.60 -10.32 -27.87
CA TRP A 58 -32.28 -10.76 -27.45
C TRP A 58 -32.25 -12.28 -27.35
N TYR A 59 -31.15 -12.89 -27.76
CA TYR A 59 -30.97 -14.34 -27.65
C TYR A 59 -29.49 -14.75 -27.68
N THR A 60 -29.21 -15.94 -27.14
CA THR A 60 -27.92 -16.64 -27.25
C THR A 60 -27.97 -17.80 -28.22
N GLY A 61 -26.80 -18.31 -28.61
CA GLY A 61 -26.66 -19.44 -29.53
C GLY A 61 -27.24 -19.18 -30.94
N TYR A 62 -27.66 -20.24 -31.64
CA TYR A 62 -28.13 -20.12 -33.02
C TYR A 62 -29.61 -19.75 -33.11
N LYS A 63 -29.97 -18.99 -34.15
CA LYS A 63 -31.38 -18.72 -34.49
C LYS A 63 -32.14 -20.04 -34.62
N ARG A 64 -33.29 -20.17 -33.93
CA ARG A 64 -34.12 -21.39 -34.00
C ARG A 64 -34.90 -21.43 -35.31
N ASN A 65 -34.81 -22.54 -36.05
CA ASN A 65 -35.34 -22.70 -37.43
C ASN A 65 -36.88 -22.76 -37.58
N ASN A 66 -37.67 -22.57 -36.52
CA ASN A 66 -39.11 -22.90 -36.52
C ASN A 66 -40.04 -21.70 -36.22
N THR A 67 -39.67 -20.51 -36.70
CA THR A 67 -40.35 -19.26 -36.35
C THR A 67 -40.51 -18.32 -37.56
N ASN A 68 -41.28 -18.73 -38.57
CA ASN A 68 -41.73 -17.83 -39.66
C ASN A 68 -42.51 -16.58 -39.17
N ASN A 69 -42.74 -16.49 -37.86
CA ASN A 69 -43.51 -15.48 -37.17
C ASN A 69 -42.62 -14.55 -36.31
N TYR A 70 -41.29 -14.75 -36.22
CA TYR A 70 -40.43 -13.92 -35.39
C TYR A 70 -39.23 -13.33 -36.13
N ASP A 71 -39.00 -12.04 -35.94
CA ASP A 71 -37.75 -11.37 -36.34
C ASP A 71 -36.73 -11.38 -35.20
N TYR A 72 -35.48 -11.74 -35.51
CA TYR A 72 -34.40 -11.87 -34.53
C TYR A 72 -33.50 -10.63 -34.58
N LEU A 73 -33.37 -9.94 -33.45
CA LEU A 73 -32.69 -8.66 -33.35
C LEU A 73 -31.26 -8.80 -32.80
N PHE A 74 -31.07 -8.75 -31.48
CA PHE A 74 -29.74 -8.79 -30.87
C PHE A 74 -29.29 -10.22 -30.58
N ASN A 75 -28.13 -10.59 -31.11
CA ASN A 75 -27.53 -11.92 -30.91
C ASN A 75 -26.32 -11.82 -29.99
N GLU A 76 -26.44 -12.33 -28.77
CA GLU A 76 -25.35 -12.34 -27.80
C GLU A 76 -24.66 -13.72 -27.78
N GLN A 77 -23.37 -13.74 -28.12
CA GLN A 77 -22.56 -14.98 -28.15
C GLN A 77 -21.39 -14.93 -27.17
N GLN A 78 -21.27 -13.83 -26.41
CA GLN A 78 -20.12 -13.51 -25.56
C GLN A 78 -20.45 -13.56 -24.07
N LEU A 79 -21.64 -14.04 -23.68
CA LEU A 79 -21.88 -14.33 -22.26
C LEU A 79 -20.91 -15.44 -21.84
N ILE A 80 -20.24 -15.21 -20.71
CA ILE A 80 -19.41 -16.21 -20.06
C ILE A 80 -20.33 -17.12 -19.26
N ASN A 81 -20.16 -18.43 -19.41
CA ASN A 81 -20.89 -19.44 -18.65
C ASN A 81 -20.76 -19.19 -17.14
N ASP A 82 -21.86 -19.32 -16.39
CA ASP A 82 -21.93 -19.15 -14.93
C ASP A 82 -21.47 -17.75 -14.44
N VAL A 83 -21.78 -16.72 -15.22
CA VAL A 83 -21.59 -15.32 -14.84
C VAL A 83 -22.91 -14.58 -14.95
N ASP A 84 -23.24 -13.84 -13.89
CA ASP A 84 -24.48 -13.06 -13.83
C ASP A 84 -24.30 -11.69 -14.50
N TYR A 85 -25.26 -11.33 -15.34
CA TYR A 85 -25.32 -10.05 -16.06
C TYR A 85 -26.66 -9.35 -15.84
N ASN A 86 -26.63 -8.02 -15.88
CA ASN A 86 -27.83 -7.24 -16.15
C ASN A 86 -27.80 -6.74 -17.60
N ILE A 87 -28.92 -6.90 -18.30
CA ILE A 87 -29.13 -6.48 -19.67
C ILE A 87 -30.22 -5.42 -19.75
N GLN A 88 -29.98 -4.40 -20.57
CA GLN A 88 -30.98 -3.42 -20.95
C GLN A 88 -31.13 -3.27 -22.46
N ILE A 89 -32.36 -3.13 -22.91
CA ILE A 89 -32.72 -2.84 -24.30
C ILE A 89 -33.61 -1.62 -24.32
N THR A 90 -33.13 -0.54 -24.91
CA THR A 90 -33.87 0.72 -25.03
C THR A 90 -34.43 0.90 -26.42
N HIS A 91 -35.60 1.52 -26.55
CA HIS A 91 -36.27 1.87 -27.80
C HIS A 91 -36.59 3.36 -27.85
N GLU A 92 -36.05 4.07 -28.84
CA GLU A 92 -36.35 5.46 -29.14
C GLU A 92 -37.36 5.56 -30.29
N ALA A 93 -38.62 5.88 -29.99
CA ALA A 93 -39.70 5.86 -30.99
C ALA A 93 -39.55 6.93 -32.09
N GLY A 94 -38.92 8.06 -31.79
CA GLY A 94 -38.70 9.12 -32.78
C GLY A 94 -37.76 8.72 -33.93
N SER A 95 -36.89 7.75 -33.68
CA SER A 95 -35.85 7.27 -34.61
C SER A 95 -35.98 5.78 -34.94
N ASN A 96 -36.96 5.08 -34.35
CA ASN A 96 -37.12 3.62 -34.42
C ASN A 96 -35.82 2.87 -34.08
N THR A 97 -35.07 3.38 -33.09
CA THR A 97 -33.75 2.86 -32.74
C THR A 97 -33.85 2.01 -31.48
N LEU A 98 -33.38 0.77 -31.57
CA LEU A 98 -33.13 -0.11 -30.44
C LEU A 98 -31.64 -0.12 -30.09
N LYS A 99 -31.31 -0.11 -28.80
CA LYS A 99 -29.92 -0.24 -28.31
C LYS A 99 -29.85 -1.32 -27.24
N TYR A 100 -28.88 -2.24 -27.39
CA TYR A 100 -28.59 -3.32 -26.45
C TYR A 100 -27.38 -2.96 -25.59
N TYR A 101 -27.59 -3.01 -24.29
CA TYR A 101 -26.65 -2.70 -23.22
C TYR A 101 -26.46 -3.92 -22.31
N ARG A 102 -25.23 -4.14 -21.84
CA ARG A 102 -24.88 -5.24 -20.92
C ARG A 102 -23.90 -4.77 -19.85
N LYS A 103 -24.00 -5.34 -18.65
CA LYS A 103 -22.97 -5.26 -17.60
C LYS A 103 -22.94 -6.49 -16.71
N PHE A 104 -21.83 -6.72 -16.01
CA PHE A 104 -21.78 -7.72 -14.94
C PHE A 104 -22.69 -7.33 -13.77
N GLU A 105 -23.25 -8.33 -13.08
CA GLU A 105 -23.91 -8.09 -11.81
C GLU A 105 -22.89 -7.58 -10.77
N GLY A 106 -23.00 -6.29 -10.41
CA GLY A 106 -22.04 -5.58 -9.56
C GLY A 106 -21.23 -4.48 -10.26
N ALA A 107 -21.25 -4.43 -11.60
CA ALA A 107 -20.60 -3.38 -12.36
C ALA A 107 -21.38 -2.05 -12.34
N ALA A 108 -20.61 -0.96 -12.36
CA ALA A 108 -21.15 0.39 -12.31
C ALA A 108 -21.66 0.86 -13.66
N ASN A 109 -21.17 0.34 -14.80
CA ASN A 109 -21.56 0.84 -16.11
C ASN A 109 -22.12 -0.26 -17.02
N TYR A 110 -23.23 0.01 -17.71
CA TYR A 110 -23.58 -0.68 -18.95
C TYR A 110 -22.69 -0.28 -20.10
N LYS A 111 -22.24 -1.30 -20.81
CA LYS A 111 -21.57 -1.20 -22.10
C LYS A 111 -22.61 -1.29 -23.21
N LEU A 112 -22.60 -0.33 -24.13
CA LEU A 112 -23.38 -0.44 -25.37
C LEU A 112 -22.74 -1.54 -26.23
N ILE A 113 -23.50 -2.60 -26.49
CA ILE A 113 -23.04 -3.74 -27.29
C ILE A 113 -23.45 -3.57 -28.76
N GLU A 114 -24.70 -3.21 -29.01
CA GLU A 114 -25.22 -3.12 -30.38
C GLU A 114 -26.35 -2.07 -30.50
N THR A 115 -26.50 -1.49 -31.69
CA THR A 115 -27.61 -0.59 -32.05
C THR A 115 -28.24 -1.06 -33.35
N GLN A 116 -29.57 -1.13 -33.40
CA GLN A 116 -30.34 -1.51 -34.58
C GLN A 116 -31.50 -0.54 -34.82
N THR A 117 -31.90 -0.37 -36.08
CA THR A 117 -33.12 0.37 -36.45
C THR A 117 -34.23 -0.61 -36.78
N VAL A 118 -35.33 -0.60 -36.02
CA VAL A 118 -36.42 -1.56 -36.12
C VAL A 118 -37.76 -0.83 -36.02
N ASN A 119 -38.60 -1.00 -37.03
CA ASN A 119 -39.94 -0.42 -37.05
C ASN A 119 -40.92 -1.34 -36.29
N LEU A 120 -41.17 -1.04 -35.02
CA LEU A 120 -42.18 -1.75 -34.22
C LEU A 120 -43.60 -1.26 -34.58
N ASP A 121 -44.58 -2.16 -34.58
CA ASP A 121 -45.97 -1.80 -34.95
C ASP A 121 -46.58 -0.77 -33.99
N ASN A 122 -47.28 0.22 -34.55
CA ASN A 122 -47.86 1.35 -33.82
C ASN A 122 -49.22 1.01 -33.15
N GLY A 123 -49.38 1.49 -31.91
CA GLY A 123 -50.66 1.59 -31.19
C GLY A 123 -51.03 0.41 -30.29
N GLN A 124 -50.15 -0.58 -30.11
CA GLN A 124 -50.45 -1.85 -29.43
C GLN A 124 -49.41 -2.21 -28.34
N TYR A 125 -49.83 -3.03 -27.38
CA TYR A 125 -48.97 -3.55 -26.31
C TYR A 125 -48.28 -4.85 -26.74
N TRP A 126 -46.96 -4.89 -26.61
CA TRP A 126 -46.13 -6.08 -26.77
C TRP A 126 -45.90 -6.73 -25.41
N VAL A 127 -46.12 -8.05 -25.31
CA VAL A 127 -45.85 -8.81 -24.08
C VAL A 127 -44.41 -9.31 -24.13
N VAL A 128 -43.65 -9.07 -23.06
CA VAL A 128 -42.30 -9.62 -22.93
C VAL A 128 -42.35 -11.04 -22.36
N ASP A 129 -41.71 -11.99 -23.05
CA ASP A 129 -41.65 -13.41 -22.71
C ASP A 129 -40.19 -13.88 -22.66
N VAL A 130 -39.85 -14.67 -21.64
CA VAL A 130 -38.46 -15.09 -21.35
C VAL A 130 -38.31 -16.60 -21.43
N GLY A 131 -37.09 -17.05 -21.74
CA GLY A 131 -36.67 -18.46 -21.62
C GLY A 131 -36.19 -18.80 -20.21
N ASP A 132 -35.64 -20.00 -20.05
CA ASP A 132 -34.97 -20.42 -18.81
C ASP A 132 -33.70 -19.55 -18.57
N ASP A 133 -33.32 -19.39 -17.30
CA ASP A 133 -32.15 -18.62 -16.82
C ASP A 133 -32.16 -17.11 -17.15
N VAL A 134 -33.36 -16.56 -17.36
CA VAL A 134 -33.61 -15.11 -17.46
C VAL A 134 -34.64 -14.70 -16.43
N ASP A 135 -34.26 -13.77 -15.54
CA ASP A 135 -35.05 -13.37 -14.38
C ASP A 135 -35.19 -11.84 -14.25
N ASN A 136 -35.98 -11.40 -13.26
CA ASN A 136 -36.14 -10.00 -12.84
C ASN A 136 -36.50 -9.01 -13.96
N ILE A 137 -37.32 -9.45 -14.92
CA ILE A 137 -37.66 -8.60 -16.06
C ILE A 137 -38.56 -7.41 -15.70
N GLN A 138 -38.17 -6.22 -16.18
CA GLN A 138 -38.82 -4.95 -15.93
C GLN A 138 -38.97 -4.14 -17.22
N CYS A 139 -40.06 -3.39 -17.33
CA CYS A 139 -40.34 -2.49 -18.45
C CYS A 139 -40.62 -1.08 -17.95
N SER A 140 -40.09 -0.07 -18.63
CA SER A 140 -40.42 1.34 -18.41
C SER A 140 -40.81 2.03 -19.71
N ASN A 141 -41.61 3.10 -19.65
CA ASN A 141 -42.04 3.89 -20.82
C ASN A 141 -41.13 5.10 -21.08
N THR A 142 -39.87 5.00 -20.68
CA THR A 142 -38.86 6.05 -20.84
C THR A 142 -37.68 5.45 -21.58
N VAL A 143 -37.01 6.24 -22.43
CA VAL A 143 -35.64 5.91 -22.85
C VAL A 143 -34.77 6.34 -21.69
N ASP A 144 -34.64 5.44 -20.73
CA ASP A 144 -33.61 5.52 -19.72
C ASP A 144 -32.68 4.34 -20.01
N PRO A 145 -31.50 4.54 -20.60
CA PRO A 145 -30.47 3.50 -20.69
C PRO A 145 -29.88 3.16 -19.31
N GLY A 146 -30.50 3.66 -18.23
CA GLY A 146 -29.82 4.03 -17.01
C GLY A 146 -28.83 5.15 -17.30
N ASN A 147 -28.61 6.04 -16.34
CA ASN A 147 -27.20 6.30 -16.06
C ASN A 147 -26.61 4.92 -15.69
N PRO A 148 -25.48 4.45 -16.27
CA PRO A 148 -25.31 3.01 -16.46
C PRO A 148 -25.03 2.18 -15.18
N GLY A 149 -25.04 2.85 -14.03
CA GLY A 149 -25.25 2.37 -12.68
C GLY A 149 -25.65 3.60 -11.86
N GLY A 150 -25.86 3.45 -10.55
CA GLY A 150 -25.89 4.63 -9.69
C GLY A 150 -24.67 5.54 -9.94
N PRO A 151 -24.70 6.81 -9.49
CA PRO A 151 -23.52 7.66 -9.59
C PRO A 151 -22.29 6.88 -9.11
N ILE A 152 -21.28 6.73 -9.98
CA ILE A 152 -20.00 6.09 -9.59
C ILE A 152 -19.53 6.82 -8.35
N ASN A 153 -19.30 6.09 -7.27
CA ASN A 153 -18.72 6.68 -6.08
C ASN A 153 -17.31 7.15 -6.41
N ARG A 154 -17.12 8.47 -6.52
CA ARG A 154 -15.83 9.12 -6.85
C ARG A 154 -15.03 9.49 -5.59
N SER A 155 -15.53 9.11 -4.42
CA SER A 155 -14.91 9.35 -3.12
C SER A 155 -15.22 8.18 -2.18
N PRO A 156 -14.86 6.94 -2.56
CA PRO A 156 -15.16 5.77 -1.74
C PRO A 156 -14.45 5.86 -0.39
N ASP A 157 -15.20 5.65 0.69
CA ASP A 157 -14.63 5.52 2.01
C ASP A 157 -13.93 4.16 2.17
N PHE A 158 -12.83 4.16 2.92
CA PHE A 158 -12.05 2.96 3.17
C PHE A 158 -11.36 3.03 4.53
N GLU A 159 -10.98 1.87 5.04
CA GLU A 159 -10.19 1.69 6.25
C GLU A 159 -9.29 0.46 6.11
N PHE A 160 -8.34 0.33 7.03
CA PHE A 160 -7.40 -0.76 7.06
C PHE A 160 -6.97 -1.00 8.50
N GLY A 161 -6.60 -2.23 8.82
CA GLY A 161 -6.20 -2.57 10.17
C GLY A 161 -5.68 -3.99 10.31
N THR A 162 -5.54 -4.43 11.55
CA THR A 162 -5.20 -5.81 11.91
C THR A 162 -6.33 -6.36 12.77
N VAL A 163 -6.73 -7.62 12.53
CA VAL A 163 -7.80 -8.29 13.27
C VAL A 163 -7.51 -8.28 14.78
N ASP A 164 -8.51 -7.89 15.59
CA ASP A 164 -8.44 -8.02 17.04
C ASP A 164 -8.79 -9.45 17.48
N ASN A 165 -7.81 -10.11 18.10
CA ASN A 165 -7.91 -11.47 18.65
C ASN A 165 -9.08 -11.66 19.61
N SER A 166 -9.50 -10.60 20.29
CA SER A 166 -10.61 -10.66 21.24
C SER A 166 -11.93 -11.03 20.57
N THR A 167 -12.04 -10.82 19.26
CA THR A 167 -13.22 -11.12 18.44
C THR A 167 -13.21 -12.56 17.89
N CYS A 168 -12.16 -13.34 18.16
CA CYS A 168 -11.95 -14.66 17.59
C CYS A 168 -12.40 -15.79 18.52
N SER A 169 -13.09 -16.79 17.96
CA SER A 169 -13.55 -17.97 18.71
C SER A 169 -13.72 -19.21 17.81
N MET A 170 -13.79 -20.39 18.43
CA MET A 170 -14.14 -21.63 17.73
C MET A 170 -15.67 -21.69 17.54
N THR A 171 -16.12 -21.59 16.29
CA THR A 171 -17.54 -21.67 15.91
C THR A 171 -17.71 -22.71 14.82
N GLY A 172 -18.61 -23.69 15.02
CA GLY A 172 -18.87 -24.73 14.02
C GLY A 172 -17.65 -25.62 13.68
N GLY A 173 -16.66 -25.72 14.58
CA GLY A 173 -15.42 -26.45 14.32
C GLY A 173 -14.40 -25.70 13.47
N LYS A 174 -14.66 -24.42 13.13
CA LYS A 174 -13.71 -23.53 12.46
C LYS A 174 -13.33 -22.37 13.39
N TYR A 175 -12.09 -21.89 13.28
CA TYR A 175 -11.66 -20.70 14.01
C TYR A 175 -12.15 -19.46 13.26
N THR A 176 -13.00 -18.65 13.91
CA THR A 176 -13.80 -17.58 13.29
C THR A 176 -13.56 -16.27 14.03
N CYS A 177 -13.34 -15.18 13.31
CA CYS A 177 -13.18 -13.83 13.86
C CYS A 177 -14.18 -12.86 13.22
N THR A 178 -14.47 -11.77 13.92
CA THR A 178 -15.30 -10.67 13.40
C THR A 178 -14.44 -9.42 13.27
N ILE A 179 -14.31 -8.89 12.06
CA ILE A 179 -13.76 -7.56 11.83
C ILE A 179 -14.89 -6.56 12.08
N HIS A 180 -14.73 -5.69 13.06
CA HIS A 180 -15.61 -4.54 13.27
C HIS A 180 -15.04 -3.35 12.52
N PHE A 181 -15.87 -2.71 11.70
CA PHE A 181 -15.47 -1.52 10.97
C PHE A 181 -15.42 -0.32 11.92
N GLU A 182 -14.38 0.49 11.79
CA GLU A 182 -14.20 1.76 12.49
C GLU A 182 -15.02 2.87 11.81
N ASN A 183 -15.06 2.83 10.47
CA ASN A 183 -15.89 3.71 9.66
C ASN A 183 -17.37 3.36 9.75
N THR A 184 -18.22 4.37 9.60
CA THR A 184 -19.67 4.20 9.44
C THR A 184 -20.02 4.26 7.97
N TYR A 185 -20.27 3.11 7.34
CA TYR A 185 -20.66 3.05 5.93
C TYR A 185 -22.17 3.26 5.75
N ASP A 186 -22.56 4.02 4.73
CA ASP A 186 -23.97 4.33 4.47
C ASP A 186 -24.73 3.07 4.03
N ALA A 187 -25.77 2.71 4.79
CA ALA A 187 -26.62 1.56 4.48
C ALA A 187 -27.40 1.68 3.16
N SER A 188 -27.48 2.88 2.57
CA SER A 188 -28.06 3.13 1.25
C SER A 188 -27.08 2.87 0.09
N HIS A 189 -25.79 2.72 0.37
CA HIS A 189 -24.77 2.33 -0.59
C HIS A 189 -24.56 0.80 -0.62
N PRO A 190 -23.94 0.25 -1.69
CA PRO A 190 -23.47 -1.12 -1.69
C PRO A 190 -22.59 -1.43 -0.46
N LYS A 191 -22.61 -2.69 0.00
CA LYS A 191 -21.77 -3.11 1.13
C LYS A 191 -20.29 -2.86 0.83
N PRO A 192 -19.49 -2.47 1.83
CA PRO A 192 -18.06 -2.36 1.66
C PRO A 192 -17.42 -3.73 1.41
N LEU A 193 -16.32 -3.72 0.66
CA LEU A 193 -15.59 -4.89 0.18
C LEU A 193 -14.41 -5.17 1.10
N VAL A 194 -14.25 -6.42 1.53
CA VAL A 194 -13.23 -6.79 2.52
C VAL A 194 -12.16 -7.66 1.89
N PHE A 195 -10.90 -7.30 2.12
CA PHE A 195 -9.71 -8.03 1.69
C PHE A 195 -8.86 -8.37 2.91
N VAL A 196 -8.28 -9.57 2.95
CA VAL A 196 -7.51 -10.05 4.11
C VAL A 196 -6.18 -10.67 3.68
N MET A 197 -5.18 -10.56 4.55
CA MET A 197 -3.86 -11.16 4.36
C MET A 197 -3.65 -12.35 5.29
N PRO A 198 -3.75 -13.60 4.81
CA PRO A 198 -3.38 -14.77 5.60
C PRO A 198 -1.91 -14.68 6.06
N THR A 199 -1.62 -15.08 7.29
CA THR A 199 -0.23 -15.14 7.81
C THR A 199 0.24 -16.55 8.04
N ILE A 200 1.55 -16.74 8.20
CA ILE A 200 2.18 -18.00 8.61
C ILE A 200 3.34 -17.74 9.58
N ASP A 201 3.49 -18.60 10.60
CA ASP A 201 4.61 -18.50 11.54
C ASP A 201 5.65 -19.59 11.27
N LYS A 202 6.77 -19.17 10.68
CA LYS A 202 7.89 -20.08 10.37
C LYS A 202 8.45 -20.79 11.60
N THR A 203 8.29 -20.23 12.81
CA THR A 203 8.80 -20.83 14.06
C THR A 203 8.03 -22.09 14.45
N LEU A 204 6.85 -22.32 13.86
CA LEU A 204 6.07 -23.54 14.00
C LEU A 204 6.60 -24.69 13.12
N SER A 205 7.57 -24.42 12.24
CA SER A 205 8.19 -25.38 11.33
C SER A 205 9.62 -25.73 11.74
N SER A 206 9.96 -27.01 11.78
CA SER A 206 11.30 -27.50 12.10
C SER A 206 11.67 -28.73 11.28
N LYS A 207 12.95 -28.87 10.91
CA LYS A 207 13.47 -30.07 10.22
C LYS A 207 13.79 -31.23 11.17
N ASN A 208 14.13 -30.94 12.42
CA ASN A 208 14.55 -31.93 13.42
C ASN A 208 13.88 -31.65 14.78
N PRO A 209 12.77 -32.34 15.12
CA PRO A 209 12.03 -33.29 14.27
C PRO A 209 11.32 -32.59 13.11
N ARG A 210 11.00 -33.32 12.03
CA ARG A 210 10.19 -32.80 10.91
C ARG A 210 8.77 -32.49 11.39
N LYS A 211 8.46 -31.21 11.52
CA LYS A 211 7.20 -30.70 12.08
C LYS A 211 6.81 -29.40 11.39
N THR A 212 5.52 -29.20 11.12
CA THR A 212 4.98 -27.94 10.56
C THR A 212 3.46 -27.86 10.76
N GLU A 213 2.83 -26.74 10.45
CA GLU A 213 1.38 -26.60 10.35
C GLU A 213 0.83 -27.15 9.02
N TYR A 214 -0.47 -27.48 8.99
CA TYR A 214 -1.15 -27.73 7.71
C TYR A 214 -1.22 -26.44 6.89
N PRO A 215 -1.21 -26.53 5.54
CA PRO A 215 -1.60 -25.41 4.69
C PRO A 215 -2.94 -24.85 5.14
N SER A 216 -3.09 -23.54 5.14
CA SER A 216 -4.36 -22.87 5.46
C SER A 216 -4.44 -21.49 4.81
N SER A 217 -5.65 -20.97 4.71
CA SER A 217 -5.94 -19.60 4.28
C SER A 217 -7.08 -19.01 5.12
N ILE A 218 -7.39 -17.74 4.87
CA ILE A 218 -8.50 -17.02 5.50
C ILE A 218 -9.55 -16.72 4.44
N SER A 219 -10.80 -17.07 4.75
CA SER A 219 -11.96 -16.78 3.90
C SER A 219 -12.85 -15.73 4.53
N VAL A 220 -13.24 -14.72 3.76
CA VAL A 220 -14.35 -13.83 4.11
C VAL A 220 -15.64 -14.56 3.75
N VAL A 221 -16.46 -14.87 4.76
CA VAL A 221 -17.67 -15.69 4.57
C VAL A 221 -18.95 -14.88 4.64
N HIS A 222 -18.89 -13.68 5.23
CA HIS A 222 -20.03 -12.78 5.36
C HIS A 222 -19.57 -11.34 5.53
N THR A 223 -20.29 -10.41 4.89
CA THR A 223 -20.08 -8.95 5.04
C THR A 223 -21.40 -8.23 5.30
N THR A 224 -21.32 -7.19 6.13
CA THR A 224 -22.39 -6.22 6.41
C THR A 224 -21.84 -4.80 6.20
N HIS A 225 -22.62 -3.76 6.48
CA HIS A 225 -22.13 -2.38 6.48
C HIS A 225 -21.28 -2.00 7.70
N ASN A 226 -21.21 -2.85 8.74
CA ASN A 226 -20.51 -2.52 10.00
C ASN A 226 -19.48 -3.57 10.40
N SER A 227 -19.45 -4.71 9.71
CA SER A 227 -18.56 -5.82 10.05
C SER A 227 -18.41 -6.85 8.94
N ALA A 228 -17.36 -7.66 9.06
CA ALA A 228 -17.19 -8.88 8.27
C ALA A 228 -16.80 -10.07 9.16
N THR A 229 -17.19 -11.26 8.73
CA THR A 229 -16.81 -12.53 9.38
C THR A 229 -15.75 -13.22 8.54
N ILE A 230 -14.65 -13.58 9.18
CA ILE A 230 -13.54 -14.30 8.56
C ILE A 230 -13.31 -15.64 9.25
N VAL A 231 -12.87 -16.64 8.49
CA VAL A 231 -12.72 -18.01 8.97
C VAL A 231 -11.41 -18.61 8.48
N GLN A 232 -10.70 -19.33 9.36
CA GLN A 232 -9.56 -20.16 8.95
C GLN A 232 -10.05 -21.39 8.20
N GLU A 233 -9.56 -21.58 6.98
CA GLU A 233 -9.88 -22.74 6.18
C GLU A 233 -8.62 -23.56 5.85
N PHE A 234 -8.79 -24.87 5.80
CA PHE A 234 -7.73 -25.82 5.47
C PHE A 234 -8.12 -26.55 4.19
N PRO A 235 -7.27 -26.56 3.15
CA PRO A 235 -7.53 -27.33 1.96
C PRO A 235 -7.52 -28.84 2.27
N PRO A 236 -8.10 -29.65 1.37
CA PRO A 236 -7.88 -31.09 1.34
C PRO A 236 -6.38 -31.43 1.30
N HIS A 237 -5.99 -32.45 2.06
CA HIS A 237 -4.58 -32.80 2.30
C HIS A 237 -4.40 -34.33 2.32
N GLN A 238 -5.10 -35.05 1.43
CA GLN A 238 -5.11 -36.53 1.40
C GLN A 238 -3.72 -37.15 1.19
N LYS A 239 -2.77 -36.38 0.64
CA LYS A 239 -1.41 -36.82 0.31
C LYS A 239 -0.34 -36.23 1.21
N ALA A 240 -0.75 -35.60 2.32
CA ALA A 240 0.16 -35.10 3.36
C ALA A 240 1.23 -36.13 3.74
N ASP A 241 2.49 -35.69 3.83
CA ASP A 241 3.63 -36.55 4.11
C ASP A 241 3.52 -37.18 5.51
N ARG A 242 3.43 -38.51 5.56
CA ARG A 242 3.29 -39.28 6.81
C ARG A 242 4.50 -39.19 7.72
N ASN A 243 5.65 -38.75 7.21
CA ASN A 243 6.89 -38.57 7.98
C ASN A 243 7.01 -37.17 8.58
N VAL A 244 6.01 -36.31 8.41
CA VAL A 244 5.93 -34.97 8.99
C VAL A 244 4.91 -34.96 10.11
N THR A 245 5.29 -34.44 11.27
CA THR A 245 4.34 -34.19 12.35
C THR A 245 3.60 -32.89 12.07
N PHE A 246 2.34 -32.98 11.65
CA PHE A 246 1.51 -31.79 11.48
C PHE A 246 0.91 -31.33 12.81
N LEU A 247 0.90 -30.01 13.03
CA LEU A 247 0.24 -29.39 14.17
C LEU A 247 -1.27 -29.62 14.14
N ASP A 248 -1.87 -29.74 15.33
CA ASP A 248 -3.32 -29.77 15.47
C ASP A 248 -3.90 -28.43 15.00
N LYS A 249 -4.86 -28.51 14.08
CA LYS A 249 -5.59 -27.37 13.50
C LYS A 249 -6.34 -26.57 14.57
N ASN A 250 -6.71 -27.22 15.67
CA ASN A 250 -7.40 -26.59 16.80
C ASN A 250 -6.43 -26.09 17.89
N SER A 251 -5.12 -26.19 17.68
CA SER A 251 -4.15 -25.69 18.66
C SER A 251 -4.14 -24.17 18.69
N SER A 252 -3.95 -23.60 19.89
CA SER A 252 -3.82 -22.15 20.05
C SER A 252 -2.62 -21.55 19.32
N GLN A 253 -1.61 -22.36 18.96
CA GLN A 253 -0.47 -21.93 18.14
C GLN A 253 -0.88 -21.66 16.69
N VAL A 254 -1.65 -22.56 16.08
CA VAL A 254 -2.15 -22.40 14.69
C VAL A 254 -3.22 -21.30 14.62
N GLN A 255 -4.08 -21.23 15.63
CA GLN A 255 -5.15 -20.21 15.70
C GLN A 255 -4.61 -18.78 15.91
N LYS A 256 -3.45 -18.64 16.58
CA LYS A 256 -2.76 -17.35 16.74
C LYS A 256 -2.30 -16.73 15.42
N GLU A 257 -2.39 -17.42 14.28
CA GLU A 257 -2.11 -16.78 12.99
C GLU A 257 -3.27 -15.89 12.52
N LEU A 258 -4.52 -16.18 12.89
CA LEU A 258 -5.63 -15.26 12.58
C LEU A 258 -5.54 -13.92 13.31
N ALA A 259 -4.79 -13.90 14.41
CA ALA A 259 -4.50 -12.71 15.19
C ALA A 259 -3.67 -11.65 14.48
N LYS A 260 -2.94 -12.05 13.44
CA LYS A 260 -1.97 -11.21 12.73
C LYS A 260 -2.45 -10.88 11.32
N VAL A 261 -3.73 -11.13 11.04
CA VAL A 261 -4.34 -10.90 9.74
C VAL A 261 -4.57 -9.41 9.58
N ASP A 262 -3.90 -8.83 8.60
CA ASP A 262 -4.19 -7.48 8.15
C ASP A 262 -5.39 -7.50 7.21
N TYR A 263 -6.18 -6.45 7.25
CA TYR A 263 -7.37 -6.28 6.43
C TYR A 263 -7.43 -4.90 5.78
N PHE A 264 -8.16 -4.83 4.67
CA PHE A 264 -8.50 -3.61 3.95
C PHE A 264 -9.97 -3.66 3.59
N VAL A 265 -10.70 -2.57 3.87
CA VAL A 265 -12.13 -2.44 3.61
C VAL A 265 -12.35 -1.18 2.77
N ILE A 266 -13.15 -1.26 1.70
CA ILE A 266 -13.41 -0.13 0.80
C ILE A 266 -14.81 -0.21 0.19
N GLU A 267 -15.48 0.93 0.06
CA GLU A 267 -16.72 1.02 -0.74
C GLU A 267 -16.45 0.80 -2.24
N PRO A 268 -17.35 0.14 -2.99
CA PRO A 268 -17.24 0.09 -4.44
C PRO A 268 -17.20 1.49 -5.06
N GLY A 269 -16.26 1.73 -5.98
CA GLY A 269 -16.05 3.07 -6.54
C GLY A 269 -14.68 3.27 -7.18
N VAL A 270 -14.41 4.54 -7.53
CA VAL A 270 -13.15 4.99 -8.10
C VAL A 270 -12.61 6.16 -7.27
N LEU A 271 -11.35 6.06 -6.86
CA LEU A 271 -10.62 7.15 -6.22
C LEU A 271 -9.46 7.57 -7.13
N GLU A 272 -9.44 8.83 -7.54
CA GLU A 272 -8.32 9.42 -8.29
C GLU A 272 -7.77 10.60 -7.47
N LEU A 273 -6.53 10.49 -7.01
CA LEU A 273 -5.87 11.49 -6.17
C LEU A 273 -5.04 12.45 -7.04
N ASN A 274 -4.84 13.69 -6.58
CA ASN A 274 -4.10 14.69 -7.37
C ASN A 274 -2.62 14.33 -7.58
N ASN A 275 -2.07 13.42 -6.79
CA ASN A 275 -0.73 12.86 -6.97
C ASN A 275 -0.65 11.79 -8.08
N GLY A 276 -1.76 11.49 -8.74
CA GLY A 276 -1.87 10.50 -9.82
C GLY A 276 -2.19 9.08 -9.34
N ALA A 277 -2.28 8.84 -8.03
CA ALA A 277 -2.67 7.55 -7.51
C ALA A 277 -4.16 7.27 -7.79
N LYS A 278 -4.46 6.03 -8.16
CA LYS A 278 -5.78 5.59 -8.60
C LYS A 278 -6.17 4.31 -7.88
N ILE A 279 -7.45 4.18 -7.53
CA ILE A 279 -8.07 2.95 -7.03
C ILE A 279 -9.38 2.73 -7.78
N VAL A 280 -9.67 1.48 -8.17
CA VAL A 280 -10.99 1.04 -8.61
C VAL A 280 -11.38 -0.24 -7.88
N ALA A 281 -12.56 -0.25 -7.28
CA ALA A 281 -13.07 -1.34 -6.46
C ALA A 281 -14.47 -1.74 -6.90
N GLY A 282 -14.75 -3.05 -6.94
CA GLY A 282 -16.03 -3.57 -7.39
C GLY A 282 -16.22 -5.05 -7.09
N THR A 283 -17.38 -5.58 -7.46
CA THR A 283 -17.73 -7.00 -7.30
C THR A 283 -18.27 -7.60 -8.59
N ILE A 284 -18.12 -8.92 -8.70
CA ILE A 284 -18.86 -9.76 -9.64
C ILE A 284 -19.48 -10.95 -8.91
N LYS A 285 -20.50 -11.57 -9.49
CA LYS A 285 -20.92 -12.92 -9.11
C LYS A 285 -20.44 -13.94 -10.13
N THR A 286 -19.81 -15.01 -9.64
CA THR A 286 -19.32 -16.09 -10.50
C THR A 286 -18.93 -17.35 -9.72
N ASN A 287 -18.97 -18.50 -10.38
CA ASN A 287 -18.33 -19.74 -9.93
C ASN A 287 -17.07 -20.12 -10.75
N VAL A 288 -16.65 -19.26 -11.70
CA VAL A 288 -15.55 -19.54 -12.64
C VAL A 288 -14.25 -19.77 -11.89
N ALA A 289 -13.75 -20.99 -12.00
CA ALA A 289 -12.57 -21.46 -11.30
C ALA A 289 -11.36 -21.66 -12.23
N ALA A 290 -10.17 -21.48 -11.65
CA ALA A 290 -8.90 -21.87 -12.22
C ALA A 290 -8.25 -22.96 -11.37
N SER A 291 -7.62 -23.93 -12.02
CA SER A 291 -6.93 -25.06 -11.35
C SER A 291 -5.96 -25.75 -12.31
N GLN A 292 -5.22 -26.74 -11.83
CA GLN A 292 -4.37 -27.55 -12.69
C GLN A 292 -5.15 -28.47 -13.66
N TYR A 293 -6.47 -28.64 -13.48
CA TYR A 293 -7.23 -29.68 -14.17
C TYR A 293 -7.45 -29.38 -15.66
N LYS A 294 -7.12 -30.36 -16.50
CA LYS A 294 -7.34 -30.33 -17.96
C LYS A 294 -7.78 -31.69 -18.47
N ASN A 295 -8.87 -31.71 -19.24
CA ASN A 295 -9.39 -32.91 -19.89
C ASN A 295 -9.85 -32.59 -21.32
N ASN A 296 -8.94 -32.79 -22.28
CA ASN A 296 -9.18 -32.53 -23.70
C ASN A 296 -10.37 -33.33 -24.27
N ASN A 297 -10.60 -34.56 -23.79
CA ASN A 297 -11.69 -35.41 -24.29
C ASN A 297 -13.08 -34.88 -23.91
N LYS A 298 -13.16 -34.06 -22.85
CA LYS A 298 -14.39 -33.42 -22.39
C LYS A 298 -14.43 -31.91 -22.69
N GLY A 299 -13.42 -31.38 -23.39
CA GLY A 299 -13.31 -29.94 -23.64
C GLY A 299 -13.03 -29.08 -22.40
N ILE A 300 -12.64 -29.68 -21.26
CA ILE A 300 -12.45 -28.95 -19.99
C ILE A 300 -11.00 -28.50 -19.87
N ASN A 301 -10.76 -27.21 -19.59
CA ASN A 301 -9.42 -26.68 -19.33
C ASN A 301 -9.44 -25.51 -18.33
N GLU A 302 -9.37 -25.81 -17.03
CA GLU A 302 -9.33 -24.78 -15.97
C GLU A 302 -7.96 -24.10 -15.82
N GLN A 303 -6.90 -24.62 -16.45
CA GLN A 303 -5.54 -24.07 -16.30
C GLN A 303 -5.45 -22.60 -16.75
N ASN A 304 -6.28 -22.23 -17.72
CA ASN A 304 -6.31 -20.90 -18.31
C ASN A 304 -7.66 -20.19 -18.14
N ASN A 305 -8.51 -20.65 -17.22
CA ASN A 305 -9.79 -19.99 -16.95
C ASN A 305 -9.62 -18.64 -16.24
N GLY A 306 -10.57 -17.75 -16.48
CA GLY A 306 -10.65 -16.45 -15.82
C GLY A 306 -11.50 -15.46 -16.61
N ILE A 307 -12.21 -14.62 -15.87
CA ILE A 307 -13.09 -13.56 -16.40
C ILE A 307 -12.25 -12.30 -16.58
N THR A 308 -12.32 -11.68 -17.75
CA THR A 308 -11.65 -10.39 -17.97
C THR A 308 -12.51 -9.29 -17.37
N ILE A 309 -11.90 -8.50 -16.47
CA ILE A 309 -12.51 -7.35 -15.81
C ILE A 309 -11.88 -6.10 -16.41
N ASP A 310 -12.68 -5.34 -17.16
CA ASP A 310 -12.30 -4.05 -17.72
C ASP A 310 -12.57 -2.96 -16.67
N PHE A 311 -11.58 -2.12 -16.35
CA PHE A 311 -11.74 -1.08 -15.32
C PHE A 311 -12.80 -0.03 -15.69
N ASP A 312 -13.04 0.17 -17.00
CA ASP A 312 -14.03 1.10 -17.52
C ASP A 312 -15.48 0.70 -17.14
N ASP A 313 -15.73 -0.61 -17.04
CA ASP A 313 -17.02 -1.15 -16.56
C ASP A 313 -17.32 -0.72 -15.11
N TYR A 314 -16.28 -0.30 -14.37
CA TYR A 314 -16.35 0.19 -12.98
C TYR A 314 -16.04 1.68 -12.85
N GLY A 315 -15.89 2.40 -13.98
CA GLY A 315 -15.79 3.85 -14.01
C GLY A 315 -14.39 4.44 -14.11
N LEU A 316 -13.36 3.62 -14.26
CA LEU A 316 -11.98 4.05 -14.44
C LEU A 316 -11.48 3.71 -15.85
N THR A 317 -11.14 4.73 -16.64
CA THR A 317 -10.67 4.54 -18.02
C THR A 317 -9.36 3.75 -18.13
N GLY A 318 -8.51 3.85 -17.10
CA GLY A 318 -7.27 3.11 -16.98
C GLY A 318 -6.24 3.73 -16.04
N PHE A 319 -5.25 2.91 -15.72
CA PHE A 319 -4.06 3.24 -14.95
C PHE A 319 -2.93 3.78 -15.84
N ASP A 320 -1.97 4.47 -15.24
CA ASP A 320 -0.82 5.03 -15.97
C ASP A 320 0.26 3.95 -16.16
N GLY A 321 0.33 3.00 -15.23
CA GLY A 321 1.12 1.78 -15.27
C GLY A 321 0.33 0.56 -14.83
N LYS A 322 1.04 -0.54 -14.55
CA LYS A 322 0.41 -1.82 -14.21
C LYS A 322 -0.03 -1.80 -12.73
N PRO A 323 -1.34 -1.89 -12.42
CA PRO A 323 -1.82 -1.81 -11.05
C PRO A 323 -1.53 -3.10 -10.26
N GLY A 324 -1.48 -2.97 -8.93
CA GLY A 324 -1.70 -4.10 -8.02
C GLY A 324 -3.17 -4.47 -7.99
N VAL A 325 -3.50 -5.74 -7.86
CA VAL A 325 -4.90 -6.20 -7.80
C VAL A 325 -5.08 -7.14 -6.62
N LEU A 326 -6.11 -6.94 -5.81
CA LEU A 326 -6.55 -7.89 -4.81
C LEU A 326 -7.87 -8.51 -5.28
N VAL A 327 -8.03 -9.81 -5.08
CA VAL A 327 -9.26 -10.54 -5.36
C VAL A 327 -9.61 -11.35 -4.12
N GLN A 328 -10.82 -11.16 -3.59
CA GLN A 328 -11.28 -11.80 -2.37
C GLN A 328 -12.75 -12.22 -2.52
N PRO A 329 -13.07 -13.51 -2.46
CA PRO A 329 -14.45 -13.97 -2.27
C PRO A 329 -15.03 -13.36 -0.98
N GLN A 330 -16.22 -12.78 -1.09
CA GLN A 330 -16.98 -12.17 0.02
C GLN A 330 -18.01 -13.14 0.62
N THR A 331 -18.25 -14.26 -0.07
CA THR A 331 -19.15 -15.34 0.33
C THR A 331 -18.43 -16.68 0.27
N LYS A 332 -19.05 -17.68 0.91
CA LYS A 332 -18.62 -19.08 0.88
C LYS A 332 -19.85 -19.99 0.67
N ASN A 333 -20.52 -19.83 -0.46
CA ASN A 333 -21.68 -20.64 -0.83
C ASN A 333 -21.28 -22.10 -1.09
N ASN A 334 -20.08 -22.32 -1.63
CA ASN A 334 -19.48 -23.64 -1.85
C ASN A 334 -18.68 -24.14 -0.62
N ASP A 335 -19.31 -24.39 0.54
CA ASP A 335 -18.64 -24.88 1.77
C ASP A 335 -18.57 -26.43 1.89
N GLY A 336 -18.40 -27.12 0.77
CA GLY A 336 -18.23 -28.58 0.74
C GLY A 336 -16.81 -29.03 1.12
N ILE A 337 -16.66 -30.26 1.62
CA ILE A 337 -15.35 -30.80 2.06
C ILE A 337 -14.25 -30.84 0.97
N ASN A 338 -14.63 -30.81 -0.30
CA ASN A 338 -13.70 -30.75 -1.44
C ASN A 338 -13.78 -29.40 -2.18
N ASN A 339 -14.54 -28.43 -1.69
CA ASN A 339 -14.77 -27.15 -2.34
C ASN A 339 -13.79 -26.11 -1.76
N TRP A 340 -12.52 -26.29 -2.10
CA TRP A 340 -11.46 -25.35 -1.78
C TRP A 340 -11.28 -24.34 -2.90
N PHE A 341 -11.16 -23.07 -2.54
CA PHE A 341 -10.79 -22.00 -3.46
C PHE A 341 -10.31 -20.77 -2.69
N THR A 342 -9.51 -19.95 -3.36
CA THR A 342 -9.11 -18.61 -2.95
C THR A 342 -9.32 -17.62 -4.11
N GLY A 343 -9.26 -16.32 -3.85
CA GLY A 343 -9.31 -15.32 -4.91
C GLY A 343 -7.96 -15.16 -5.60
N MET A 344 -7.97 -15.01 -6.93
CA MET A 344 -6.76 -14.79 -7.73
C MET A 344 -6.99 -13.74 -8.80
N ALA A 345 -5.98 -12.88 -8.98
CA ALA A 345 -5.81 -12.04 -10.16
C ALA A 345 -4.71 -12.58 -11.09
N ARG A 346 -4.81 -12.30 -12.39
CA ARG A 346 -3.68 -12.46 -13.33
C ARG A 346 -3.83 -11.57 -14.56
N ASP A 347 -2.79 -11.54 -15.40
CA ASP A 347 -2.77 -10.83 -16.68
C ASP A 347 -3.17 -9.33 -16.56
N ALA A 348 -2.90 -8.72 -15.40
CA ALA A 348 -3.20 -7.31 -15.17
C ALA A 348 -2.39 -6.41 -16.11
N ASN A 349 -3.07 -5.44 -16.70
CA ASN A 349 -2.51 -4.39 -17.54
C ASN A 349 -3.15 -3.04 -17.15
N THR A 350 -2.93 -1.99 -17.92
CA THR A 350 -3.42 -0.63 -17.59
C THR A 350 -4.94 -0.49 -17.67
N THR A 351 -5.65 -1.37 -18.38
CA THR A 351 -7.09 -1.26 -18.64
C THR A 351 -7.92 -2.43 -18.11
N SER A 352 -7.28 -3.57 -17.83
CA SER A 352 -7.99 -4.77 -17.38
C SER A 352 -7.11 -5.76 -16.62
N PHE A 353 -7.75 -6.76 -16.02
CA PHE A 353 -7.10 -7.94 -15.46
C PHE A 353 -8.03 -9.16 -15.60
N LYS A 354 -7.54 -10.36 -15.27
CA LYS A 354 -8.37 -11.57 -15.17
C LYS A 354 -8.59 -12.00 -13.72
N LEU A 355 -9.82 -12.36 -13.40
CA LEU A 355 -10.29 -12.83 -12.10
C LEU A 355 -10.73 -14.30 -12.19
N ALA A 356 -10.39 -15.11 -11.19
CA ALA A 356 -10.95 -16.47 -11.02
C ALA A 356 -10.90 -16.94 -9.56
N LEU A 357 -11.64 -18.00 -9.25
CA LEU A 357 -11.52 -18.77 -8.02
C LEU A 357 -10.39 -19.81 -8.17
N GLU A 358 -9.23 -19.60 -7.54
CA GLU A 358 -8.08 -20.52 -7.60
C GLU A 358 -8.29 -21.71 -6.66
N LYS A 359 -8.40 -22.91 -7.23
CA LYS A 359 -8.61 -24.17 -6.49
C LYS A 359 -7.33 -24.96 -6.25
N SER A 360 -6.19 -24.45 -6.69
CA SER A 360 -4.91 -25.12 -6.66
C SER A 360 -4.96 -26.49 -7.36
N GLU A 361 -4.68 -27.55 -6.61
CA GLU A 361 -4.56 -28.92 -7.10
C GLU A 361 -5.77 -29.79 -6.73
N VAL A 362 -6.80 -29.19 -6.13
CA VAL A 362 -7.95 -29.90 -5.59
C VAL A 362 -8.86 -30.49 -6.67
N TYR A 363 -9.10 -31.79 -6.55
CA TYR A 363 -9.97 -32.59 -7.42
C TYR A 363 -10.97 -33.43 -6.61
N LYS A 364 -12.01 -33.94 -7.27
CA LYS A 364 -13.01 -34.86 -6.70
C LYS A 364 -12.72 -36.30 -7.11
N LYS A 365 -13.08 -37.29 -6.28
CA LYS A 365 -13.08 -38.70 -6.70
C LYS A 365 -14.50 -39.18 -7.01
N ASN A 366 -14.65 -39.96 -8.07
CA ASN A 366 -15.90 -40.68 -8.32
C ASN A 366 -16.02 -41.91 -7.41
N ASN A 367 -17.16 -42.62 -7.48
CA ASN A 367 -17.43 -43.82 -6.67
C ASN A 367 -16.44 -44.99 -6.93
N GLN A 368 -15.66 -44.92 -8.00
CA GLN A 368 -14.62 -45.90 -8.35
C GLN A 368 -13.23 -45.46 -7.86
N GLY A 369 -13.13 -44.31 -7.19
CA GLY A 369 -11.88 -43.73 -6.70
C GLY A 369 -11.06 -42.99 -7.75
N HIS A 370 -11.54 -42.86 -8.98
CA HIS A 370 -10.86 -42.11 -10.04
C HIS A 370 -11.03 -40.61 -9.86
N GLU A 371 -9.97 -39.87 -10.17
CA GLU A 371 -9.97 -38.41 -10.17
C GLU A 371 -10.96 -37.87 -11.23
N THR A 372 -11.74 -36.89 -10.83
CA THR A 372 -12.79 -36.24 -11.61
C THR A 372 -12.77 -34.76 -11.35
N PHE A 373 -13.32 -34.04 -12.33
CA PHE A 373 -13.48 -32.60 -12.26
C PHE A 373 -14.28 -32.19 -11.01
N ASN A 374 -13.78 -31.20 -10.29
CA ASN A 374 -14.43 -30.64 -9.12
C ASN A 374 -15.14 -29.36 -9.52
N ILE A 375 -16.47 -29.36 -9.60
CA ILE A 375 -17.26 -28.21 -10.04
C ILE A 375 -17.62 -27.36 -8.81
N LEU A 376 -17.46 -26.04 -8.91
CA LEU A 376 -18.11 -25.09 -8.01
C LEU A 376 -19.47 -24.80 -8.63
N SER A 377 -20.55 -25.14 -7.92
CA SER A 377 -21.91 -25.14 -8.50
C SER A 377 -22.70 -23.89 -8.17
N ASP A 378 -22.32 -23.19 -7.11
CA ASP A 378 -23.01 -21.98 -6.67
C ASP A 378 -22.13 -20.76 -6.97
N ASN A 379 -22.73 -19.65 -7.41
CA ASN A 379 -21.98 -18.41 -7.62
C ASN A 379 -21.51 -17.82 -6.28
N GLU A 380 -20.27 -17.33 -6.25
CA GLU A 380 -19.75 -16.54 -5.15
C GLU A 380 -19.80 -15.05 -5.52
N THR A 381 -20.09 -14.19 -4.54
CA THR A 381 -19.78 -12.76 -4.69
C THR A 381 -18.28 -12.58 -4.51
N VAL A 382 -17.58 -12.17 -5.56
CA VAL A 382 -16.12 -11.97 -5.55
C VAL A 382 -15.82 -10.49 -5.69
N ALA A 383 -15.12 -9.94 -4.70
CA ALA A 383 -14.65 -8.57 -4.74
C ALA A 383 -13.27 -8.49 -5.41
N PHE A 384 -13.02 -7.37 -6.06
CA PHE A 384 -11.68 -6.97 -6.45
C PHE A 384 -11.42 -5.51 -6.10
N VAL A 385 -10.14 -5.19 -5.92
CA VAL A 385 -9.66 -3.81 -5.92
C VAL A 385 -8.35 -3.76 -6.71
N ALA A 386 -8.26 -2.82 -7.63
CA ALA A 386 -7.04 -2.53 -8.38
C ALA A 386 -6.55 -1.13 -7.99
N GLY A 387 -5.24 -0.99 -7.82
CA GLY A 387 -4.64 0.25 -7.32
C GLY A 387 -3.24 0.46 -7.83
N GLU A 388 -2.93 1.71 -8.15
CA GLU A 388 -1.60 2.16 -8.55
C GLU A 388 -1.31 3.51 -7.88
N GLY A 389 -0.07 3.67 -7.41
CA GLY A 389 0.43 4.95 -6.94
C GLY A 389 0.76 4.93 -5.46
N PHE A 390 1.17 6.07 -4.95
CA PHE A 390 1.64 6.22 -3.58
C PHE A 390 1.50 7.67 -3.15
N GLY A 391 1.55 7.91 -1.85
CA GLY A 391 1.51 9.25 -1.28
C GLY A 391 0.93 9.23 0.11
N TYR A 392 0.19 10.29 0.45
CA TYR A 392 -0.50 10.42 1.71
C TYR A 392 -2.01 10.41 1.48
N ILE A 393 -2.73 9.76 2.39
CA ILE A 393 -4.18 9.84 2.47
C ILE A 393 -4.58 9.91 3.94
N ASN A 394 -5.30 10.97 4.30
CA ASN A 394 -5.67 11.25 5.69
C ASN A 394 -4.45 11.20 6.63
N GLY A 395 -3.32 11.77 6.20
CA GLY A 395 -2.06 11.78 6.93
C GLY A 395 -1.22 10.52 6.88
N GLN A 396 -1.82 9.40 6.48
CA GLN A 396 -1.17 8.11 6.49
C GLN A 396 -0.55 7.86 5.12
N ARG A 397 0.71 7.44 5.14
CA ARG A 397 1.40 7.06 3.91
C ARG A 397 0.73 5.82 3.33
N PHE A 398 0.63 5.76 2.01
CA PHE A 398 0.16 4.57 1.31
C PHE A 398 0.99 4.28 0.07
N TRP A 399 0.97 3.02 -0.35
CA TRP A 399 1.58 2.57 -1.60
C TRP A 399 0.78 1.40 -2.18
N LEU A 400 0.47 1.49 -3.48
CA LEU A 400 -0.34 0.55 -4.25
C LEU A 400 0.41 0.12 -5.51
N GLY A 401 0.44 -1.18 -5.78
CA GLY A 401 1.12 -1.68 -6.97
C GLY A 401 1.54 -3.15 -6.86
N GLN A 402 2.70 -3.46 -7.42
CA GLN A 402 3.15 -4.84 -7.61
C GLN A 402 4.47 -5.19 -6.92
N GLY A 403 4.63 -6.49 -6.65
CA GLY A 403 5.84 -7.15 -6.21
C GLY A 403 6.01 -8.53 -6.86
N ARG A 404 7.00 -9.29 -6.44
CA ARG A 404 7.25 -10.66 -6.92
C ARG A 404 7.75 -11.53 -5.77
N THR A 405 7.17 -12.71 -5.60
CA THR A 405 7.68 -13.70 -4.64
C THR A 405 8.94 -14.38 -5.15
N LYS A 406 9.59 -15.22 -4.32
CA LYS A 406 10.73 -16.04 -4.73
C LYS A 406 10.27 -17.44 -5.15
N TYR A 407 11.05 -18.04 -6.05
CA TYR A 407 10.95 -19.44 -6.48
C TYR A 407 11.34 -20.42 -5.36
N THR A 408 10.52 -21.44 -5.12
CA THR A 408 10.70 -22.45 -4.06
C THR A 408 10.49 -23.91 -4.50
N LEU A 409 10.43 -24.24 -5.81
CA LEU A 409 10.20 -25.63 -6.25
C LEU A 409 11.40 -26.59 -6.08
N ASP A 410 12.64 -26.12 -6.12
CA ASP A 410 13.83 -27.00 -6.14
C ASP A 410 14.41 -27.28 -4.75
N GLN A 411 13.56 -27.47 -3.74
CA GLN A 411 14.01 -27.67 -2.36
C GLN A 411 14.22 -29.14 -2.00
N GLN A 412 15.07 -29.41 -1.01
CA GLN A 412 15.35 -30.78 -0.56
C GLN A 412 14.20 -31.38 0.25
N ASP A 413 13.60 -30.58 1.15
CA ASP A 413 12.39 -30.95 1.88
C ASP A 413 11.17 -30.27 1.24
N PRO A 414 10.36 -31.00 0.46
CA PRO A 414 9.23 -30.43 -0.29
C PRO A 414 8.06 -29.96 0.59
N VAL A 415 8.11 -30.19 1.90
CA VAL A 415 7.02 -29.82 2.83
C VAL A 415 7.44 -28.67 3.72
N ILE A 416 8.69 -28.66 4.21
CA ILE A 416 9.17 -27.71 5.22
C ILE A 416 9.98 -26.57 4.59
N ASP A 417 10.78 -26.85 3.56
CA ASP A 417 11.65 -25.83 2.95
C ASP A 417 10.89 -24.70 2.25
N PRO A 418 9.75 -24.95 1.56
CA PRO A 418 8.95 -23.87 0.99
C PRO A 418 8.58 -22.79 2.02
N ILE A 419 8.26 -23.20 3.25
CA ILE A 419 7.98 -22.28 4.36
C ILE A 419 9.27 -21.69 4.91
N TYR A 420 10.22 -22.55 5.28
CA TYR A 420 11.39 -22.15 6.05
C TYR A 420 12.35 -21.26 5.23
N GLU A 421 12.58 -21.58 3.96
CA GLU A 421 13.41 -20.78 3.07
C GLU A 421 12.65 -19.61 2.45
N GLY A 422 11.34 -19.78 2.16
CA GLY A 422 10.49 -18.69 1.66
C GLY A 422 10.41 -17.54 2.67
N CYS A 423 10.15 -17.84 3.95
CA CYS A 423 10.07 -16.83 5.00
C CYS A 423 11.42 -16.21 5.44
N LYS A 424 12.54 -16.53 4.79
CA LYS A 424 13.82 -15.82 4.96
C LYS A 424 14.06 -14.76 3.89
N VAL A 425 13.25 -14.76 2.84
CA VAL A 425 13.47 -13.90 1.69
C VAL A 425 12.51 -12.73 1.78
N TYR A 426 13.11 -11.56 1.90
CA TYR A 426 12.39 -10.31 1.94
C TYR A 426 12.30 -9.73 0.53
N THR A 427 11.06 -9.55 0.07
CA THR A 427 10.76 -8.74 -1.10
C THR A 427 10.82 -7.29 -0.66
N PRO A 428 11.75 -6.49 -1.22
CA PRO A 428 11.89 -5.10 -0.81
C PRO A 428 10.72 -4.26 -1.32
N PHE A 429 10.34 -3.26 -0.53
CA PHE A 429 9.44 -2.21 -0.99
C PHE A 429 10.19 -1.24 -1.90
N PRO A 430 9.51 -0.62 -2.88
CA PRO A 430 10.09 0.47 -3.63
C PRO A 430 10.44 1.65 -2.72
N ASN A 431 11.46 2.43 -3.09
CA ASN A 431 11.87 3.61 -2.30
C ASN A 431 10.73 4.62 -2.09
N THR A 432 9.83 4.72 -3.07
CA THR A 432 8.66 5.60 -3.00
C THR A 432 7.66 5.19 -1.92
N ALA A 433 7.73 3.95 -1.40
CA ALA A 433 6.89 3.47 -0.31
C ALA A 433 7.25 4.16 1.00
N GLY A 434 8.55 4.33 1.32
CA GLY A 434 9.06 5.20 2.38
C GLY A 434 8.48 5.04 3.79
N PHE A 435 7.93 3.88 4.17
CA PHE A 435 7.38 3.70 5.51
C PHE A 435 8.49 3.72 6.57
N VAL A 436 8.17 4.28 7.75
CA VAL A 436 9.09 4.37 8.89
C VAL A 436 8.88 3.26 9.92
N SER A 437 7.74 2.57 9.85
CA SER A 437 7.39 1.39 10.63
C SER A 437 6.70 0.35 9.74
N PRO A 438 6.55 -0.92 10.16
CA PRO A 438 5.86 -1.93 9.36
C PRO A 438 4.40 -1.50 9.05
N PRO A 439 4.02 -1.38 7.76
CA PRO A 439 2.67 -0.95 7.40
C PRO A 439 1.63 -2.07 7.61
N VAL A 440 0.35 -1.72 7.56
CA VAL A 440 -0.72 -2.69 7.24
C VAL A 440 -0.54 -3.10 5.79
N LEU A 441 -0.48 -4.41 5.53
CA LEU A 441 -0.27 -4.92 4.18
C LEU A 441 -1.30 -6.01 3.86
N VAL A 442 -2.03 -5.80 2.77
CA VAL A 442 -2.85 -6.82 2.13
C VAL A 442 -2.33 -7.10 0.74
N ALA A 443 -2.16 -8.39 0.41
CA ALA A 443 -1.64 -8.82 -0.87
C ALA A 443 -2.41 -10.00 -1.45
N ASN A 444 -2.41 -10.09 -2.78
CA ASN A 444 -2.99 -11.19 -3.52
C ASN A 444 -2.02 -11.64 -4.64
N LYS A 445 -2.19 -12.88 -5.07
CA LYS A 445 -1.40 -13.47 -6.15
C LYS A 445 -1.91 -12.90 -7.49
N ASN A 446 -1.02 -12.28 -8.26
CA ASN A 446 -1.31 -11.59 -9.53
C ASN A 446 -0.78 -12.33 -10.76
N SER A 447 -0.37 -13.59 -10.62
CA SER A 447 -0.07 -14.49 -11.73
C SER A 447 -0.41 -15.93 -11.36
N ARG A 448 -0.48 -16.83 -12.34
CA ARG A 448 -0.61 -18.28 -12.13
C ARG A 448 0.43 -19.01 -12.97
N ARG A 449 1.65 -19.12 -12.45
CA ARG A 449 2.76 -19.74 -13.18
C ARG A 449 2.88 -21.21 -12.81
N GLY A 450 2.96 -22.06 -13.83
CA GLY A 450 3.12 -23.50 -13.67
C GLY A 450 1.80 -24.25 -13.46
N ASN A 451 1.92 -25.52 -13.08
CA ASN A 451 0.75 -26.38 -12.86
C ASN A 451 0.23 -26.29 -11.44
N ASN A 452 1.14 -26.24 -10.47
CA ASN A 452 0.85 -25.97 -9.07
C ASN A 452 0.12 -24.61 -9.01
N GLY A 453 -1.04 -24.58 -8.36
CA GLY A 453 -1.68 -23.32 -8.00
C GLY A 453 -1.24 -22.91 -6.60
N GLY A 454 -1.92 -21.94 -6.00
CA GLY A 454 -1.60 -21.56 -4.63
C GLY A 454 -2.15 -20.21 -4.22
N TRP A 455 -1.88 -19.82 -2.99
CA TRP A 455 -2.27 -18.53 -2.42
C TRP A 455 -1.12 -17.95 -1.60
N LEU A 456 -1.15 -16.63 -1.37
CA LEU A 456 -0.12 -15.98 -0.57
C LEU A 456 -0.40 -16.14 0.92
N ARG A 457 0.68 -16.33 1.70
CA ARG A 457 0.70 -16.10 3.13
C ARG A 457 1.87 -15.20 3.50
N ARG A 458 1.64 -14.22 4.38
CA ARG A 458 2.67 -13.32 4.90
C ARG A 458 3.39 -13.96 6.08
N CYS A 459 4.72 -14.00 6.04
CA CYS A 459 5.53 -14.49 7.15
C CYS A 459 5.88 -13.38 8.14
N ASP A 460 6.38 -12.26 7.60
CA ASP A 460 6.87 -11.13 8.39
C ASP A 460 6.82 -9.86 7.53
N ILE A 461 6.78 -8.71 8.20
CA ILE A 461 6.77 -7.39 7.56
C ILE A 461 7.67 -6.42 8.33
N LYS A 462 8.49 -5.70 7.58
CA LYS A 462 9.36 -4.63 8.04
C LYS A 462 8.90 -3.32 7.40
N LYS A 463 9.50 -2.19 7.81
CA LYS A 463 9.20 -0.88 7.23
C LYS A 463 9.54 -0.78 5.73
N ASP A 464 10.50 -1.58 5.26
CA ASP A 464 11.10 -1.49 3.93
C ASP A 464 10.98 -2.77 3.10
N SER A 465 10.36 -3.82 3.65
CA SER A 465 10.33 -5.14 3.02
C SER A 465 9.32 -6.09 3.66
N VAL A 466 8.94 -7.13 2.92
CA VAL A 466 7.98 -8.16 3.35
C VAL A 466 8.44 -9.55 2.94
N ALA A 467 8.21 -10.55 3.80
CA ALA A 467 8.46 -11.95 3.47
C ALA A 467 7.12 -12.67 3.20
N PHE A 468 7.03 -13.34 2.05
CA PHE A 468 5.87 -14.15 1.65
C PHE A 468 6.27 -15.59 1.38
N ILE A 469 5.26 -16.45 1.46
CA ILE A 469 5.25 -17.73 0.75
C ILE A 469 4.08 -17.78 -0.21
N VAL A 470 4.27 -18.51 -1.31
CA VAL A 470 3.16 -19.06 -2.08
C VAL A 470 2.92 -20.45 -1.50
N GLU A 471 1.76 -20.61 -0.88
CA GLU A 471 1.33 -21.86 -0.25
C GLU A 471 0.56 -22.72 -1.25
N GLU A 472 0.76 -24.03 -1.18
CA GLU A 472 0.08 -25.05 -1.98
C GLU A 472 -0.73 -25.98 -1.06
N ASP A 473 -1.74 -26.66 -1.62
CA ASP A 473 -2.43 -27.73 -0.91
C ASP A 473 -1.58 -29.01 -0.76
N MET A 474 -2.18 -30.15 -0.40
CA MET A 474 -1.51 -31.45 -0.38
C MET A 474 -2.49 -32.55 -0.80
N GLN A 475 -3.37 -32.26 -1.76
CA GLN A 475 -4.45 -33.13 -2.18
C GLN A 475 -3.98 -34.11 -3.26
N LYS A 476 -3.21 -33.64 -4.24
CA LYS A 476 -2.71 -34.48 -5.34
C LYS A 476 -1.35 -35.09 -5.05
N ASP A 477 -0.46 -34.30 -4.46
CA ASP A 477 0.80 -34.78 -3.93
C ASP A 477 1.13 -34.11 -2.58
N ARG A 478 2.38 -34.28 -2.12
CA ARG A 478 2.81 -33.85 -0.79
C ARG A 478 3.56 -32.51 -0.80
N GLU A 479 3.88 -31.99 -1.98
CA GLU A 479 4.72 -30.80 -2.16
C GLU A 479 3.98 -29.56 -1.65
N ARG A 480 4.74 -28.55 -1.21
CA ARG A 480 4.21 -27.21 -0.88
C ARG A 480 4.93 -26.08 -1.62
N GLY A 481 5.97 -26.40 -2.39
CA GLY A 481 6.77 -25.48 -3.18
C GLY A 481 6.04 -24.96 -4.40
N HIS A 482 6.49 -23.78 -4.86
CA HIS A 482 5.87 -23.07 -5.97
C HIS A 482 6.89 -22.29 -6.80
N LEU A 483 6.53 -21.98 -8.05
CA LEU A 483 7.23 -20.97 -8.84
C LEU A 483 7.09 -19.60 -8.18
N ASP A 484 8.00 -18.67 -8.50
CA ASP A 484 7.82 -17.27 -8.16
C ASP A 484 6.58 -16.69 -8.87
N GLU A 485 5.77 -15.94 -8.15
CA GLU A 485 4.52 -15.36 -8.63
C GLU A 485 4.56 -13.83 -8.49
N ASP A 486 3.92 -13.13 -9.42
CA ASP A 486 3.65 -11.71 -9.30
C ASP A 486 2.64 -11.50 -8.16
N VAL A 487 2.80 -10.40 -7.43
CA VAL A 487 1.97 -10.04 -6.28
C VAL A 487 1.39 -8.66 -6.52
N GLY A 488 0.11 -8.47 -6.24
CA GLY A 488 -0.48 -7.16 -6.03
C GLY A 488 -0.55 -6.89 -4.53
N TRP A 489 -0.13 -5.71 -4.08
CA TRP A 489 -0.25 -5.36 -2.66
C TRP A 489 -0.71 -3.92 -2.45
N PHE A 490 -1.38 -3.73 -1.31
CA PHE A 490 -1.90 -2.46 -0.81
C PHE A 490 -1.28 -2.28 0.58
N MET A 491 -0.55 -1.19 0.75
CA MET A 491 0.18 -0.89 1.97
C MET A 491 -0.25 0.46 2.52
N PHE A 492 -0.57 0.50 3.80
CA PHE A 492 -0.97 1.71 4.50
C PHE A 492 -0.22 1.84 5.82
N GLU A 493 0.27 3.03 6.12
CA GLU A 493 0.85 3.37 7.41
C GLU A 493 -0.20 3.25 8.50
N LYS A 494 0.17 2.70 9.66
CA LYS A 494 -0.74 2.62 10.80
C LYS A 494 -0.96 4.00 11.40
N ALA A 495 -2.21 4.36 11.68
CA ALA A 495 -2.55 5.55 12.43
C ALA A 495 -1.80 5.59 13.77
N ASN A 496 -1.46 6.79 14.23
CA ASN A 496 -0.85 6.96 15.54
C ASN A 496 -1.88 6.56 16.61
N PRO A 497 -1.56 5.62 17.53
CA PRO A 497 -2.52 5.16 18.54
C PRO A 497 -2.85 6.23 19.59
N ASN A 498 -2.15 7.38 19.57
CA ASN A 498 -2.36 8.48 20.50
C ASN A 498 -3.27 9.56 19.88
N PRO A 499 -4.52 9.72 20.36
CA PRO A 499 -5.50 10.64 19.75
C PRO A 499 -5.07 12.12 19.75
N ILE A 500 -4.13 12.51 20.61
CA ILE A 500 -3.60 13.89 20.61
C ILE A 500 -2.86 14.23 19.31
N CYS A 501 -2.41 13.21 18.57
CA CYS A 501 -1.68 13.30 17.32
C CYS A 501 -2.60 13.38 16.09
N ASP A 502 -3.90 13.08 16.22
CA ASP A 502 -4.86 13.00 15.09
C ASP A 502 -4.92 14.29 14.26
N ALA A 503 -4.60 15.42 14.89
CA ALA A 503 -4.58 16.73 14.26
C ALA A 503 -3.23 17.10 13.62
N PHE A 504 -2.23 16.21 13.56
CA PHE A 504 -0.84 16.52 13.19
C PHE A 504 -0.20 15.42 12.31
N ASN A 505 -0.17 15.64 10.99
CA ASN A 505 0.42 14.72 10.00
C ASN A 505 1.75 15.23 9.42
N ALA A 506 2.05 16.51 9.61
CA ALA A 506 3.27 17.18 9.18
C ALA A 506 3.69 18.25 10.20
N PRO A 507 4.94 18.75 10.15
CA PRO A 507 5.40 19.80 11.07
C PRO A 507 4.56 21.07 10.99
N VAL A 508 4.06 21.39 9.79
CA VAL A 508 3.09 22.46 9.56
C VAL A 508 2.00 21.96 8.61
N GLN A 509 0.74 22.29 8.93
CA GLN A 509 -0.41 21.94 8.11
C GLN A 509 -1.66 22.78 8.38
N THR A 510 -2.68 22.60 7.54
CA THR A 510 -4.05 23.07 7.72
C THR A 510 -5.05 21.92 7.59
N TRP A 511 -6.35 22.21 7.70
CA TRP A 511 -7.41 21.21 7.56
C TRP A 511 -8.21 21.39 6.26
N ARG A 512 -8.80 20.28 5.78
CA ARG A 512 -9.79 20.24 4.70
C ARG A 512 -11.02 21.03 5.12
N ARG A 513 -11.54 21.88 4.23
CA ARG A 513 -12.82 22.58 4.42
C ARG A 513 -13.88 21.94 3.55
N GLU A 514 -15.01 21.58 4.15
CA GLU A 514 -16.07 20.79 3.51
C GLU A 514 -16.99 21.58 2.55
N LEU A 515 -16.84 22.92 2.43
CA LEU A 515 -17.76 23.76 1.66
C LEU A 515 -17.07 24.68 0.64
N VAL A 516 -17.54 24.65 -0.60
CA VAL A 516 -17.08 25.44 -1.77
C VAL A 516 -17.22 26.97 -1.57
N ASN A 517 -18.05 27.40 -0.62
CA ASN A 517 -18.43 28.81 -0.45
C ASN A 517 -17.71 29.52 0.72
N ASP A 518 -16.92 28.81 1.52
CA ASP A 518 -16.10 29.43 2.57
C ASP A 518 -14.74 29.81 1.99
N ALA A 519 -14.60 31.10 1.73
CA ALA A 519 -13.46 31.78 1.15
C ALA A 519 -12.08 31.22 1.57
N VAL A 520 -11.31 30.84 0.52
CA VAL A 520 -9.86 30.58 0.43
C VAL A 520 -9.32 29.45 1.34
N ASP A 521 -8.69 28.46 0.72
CA ASP A 521 -7.88 27.42 1.38
C ASP A 521 -6.86 28.05 2.35
N GLY A 522 -6.55 27.35 3.45
CA GLY A 522 -5.52 27.81 4.38
C GLY A 522 -4.17 28.03 3.70
N THR A 523 -3.45 29.06 4.15
CA THR A 523 -2.20 29.51 3.52
C THR A 523 -0.98 29.26 4.40
N LEU A 524 0.14 28.91 3.75
CA LEU A 524 1.47 28.88 4.34
C LEU A 524 2.34 29.93 3.66
N VAL A 525 2.85 30.90 4.42
CA VAL A 525 3.73 31.96 3.92
C VAL A 525 5.10 31.83 4.59
N LEU A 526 6.14 31.67 3.76
CA LEU A 526 7.53 31.44 4.16
C LEU A 526 8.40 32.62 3.71
N SER A 527 8.72 33.53 4.63
CA SER A 527 9.43 34.78 4.34
C SER A 527 10.84 34.82 4.94
N ASN A 528 11.72 35.63 4.35
CA ASN A 528 13.11 35.81 4.75
C ASN A 528 13.91 34.50 4.82
N THR A 529 14.19 34.00 6.01
CA THR A 529 15.05 32.83 6.27
C THR A 529 14.36 31.80 7.16
N SER A 530 13.02 31.76 7.13
CA SER A 530 12.20 30.81 7.90
C SER A 530 12.48 29.36 7.51
N LYS A 531 12.45 28.43 8.48
CA LYS A 531 12.74 27.00 8.22
C LYS A 531 11.70 26.05 8.81
N ILE A 532 11.44 24.97 8.09
CA ILE A 532 10.70 23.80 8.54
C ILE A 532 11.66 22.62 8.45
N LEU A 533 11.88 21.95 9.58
CA LEU A 533 12.82 20.84 9.70
C LEU A 533 12.06 19.56 10.01
N GLY A 534 12.34 18.50 9.24
CA GLY A 534 11.60 17.24 9.28
C GLY A 534 10.35 17.23 8.42
N ALA A 535 10.34 17.99 7.31
CA ALA A 535 9.23 17.91 6.37
C ALA A 535 9.24 16.53 5.68
N PRO A 536 8.10 15.82 5.60
CA PRO A 536 8.06 14.52 4.95
C PRO A 536 8.54 14.57 3.50
N VAL A 537 9.15 13.47 3.04
CA VAL A 537 9.69 13.33 1.68
C VAL A 537 8.75 12.51 0.82
N LEU A 538 8.30 13.09 -0.30
CA LEU A 538 7.59 12.40 -1.37
C LEU A 538 8.43 12.41 -2.65
N THR A 539 8.68 11.24 -3.24
CA THR A 539 9.48 11.14 -4.48
C THR A 539 8.57 10.80 -5.65
N VAL A 540 8.29 11.75 -6.55
CA VAL A 540 7.39 11.57 -7.70
C VAL A 540 8.19 11.70 -9.00
N GLY A 541 8.13 10.69 -9.87
CA GLY A 541 8.85 10.71 -11.15
C GLY A 541 10.38 10.73 -11.06
N GLY A 542 10.94 10.39 -9.89
CA GLY A 542 12.38 10.49 -9.59
C GLY A 542 12.81 11.79 -8.92
N ASP A 543 11.92 12.78 -8.84
CA ASP A 543 12.16 14.05 -8.15
C ASP A 543 11.69 13.98 -6.70
N ARG A 544 12.61 14.27 -5.77
CA ARG A 544 12.33 14.32 -4.33
C ARG A 544 11.71 15.67 -3.98
N LYS A 545 10.57 15.66 -3.30
CA LYS A 545 9.84 16.86 -2.85
C LYS A 545 9.66 16.80 -1.34
N ARG A 546 9.93 17.92 -0.65
CA ARG A 546 9.56 18.09 0.75
C ARG A 546 8.13 18.62 0.82
N VAL A 547 7.25 17.90 1.51
CA VAL A 547 5.82 18.17 1.51
C VAL A 547 5.33 18.65 2.87
N VAL A 548 4.30 19.51 2.87
CA VAL A 548 3.61 20.03 4.05
C VAL A 548 2.09 19.94 3.83
N GLY A 549 1.31 19.92 4.92
CA GLY A 549 -0.15 19.71 4.83
C GLY A 549 -0.93 20.95 4.40
N PHE A 550 -0.73 21.39 3.16
CA PHE A 550 -1.40 22.53 2.53
C PHE A 550 -1.73 22.19 1.08
N MET A 551 -2.69 22.91 0.49
CA MET A 551 -2.91 22.79 -0.95
C MET A 551 -1.67 23.30 -1.72
N PRO A 552 -1.25 22.67 -2.83
CA PRO A 552 -0.03 23.06 -3.56
C PRO A 552 0.06 24.55 -3.90
N ARG A 553 -1.09 25.16 -4.23
CA ARG A 553 -1.22 26.57 -4.63
C ARG A 553 -1.21 27.57 -3.47
N THR A 554 -1.27 27.11 -2.21
CA THR A 554 -1.35 27.99 -1.03
C THR A 554 -0.07 28.06 -0.22
N VAL A 555 0.98 27.36 -0.66
CA VAL A 555 2.34 27.50 -0.13
C VAL A 555 3.09 28.57 -0.94
N SER A 556 3.50 29.64 -0.27
CA SER A 556 4.08 30.84 -0.91
C SER A 556 5.13 31.52 -0.05
N GLY A 557 5.72 32.60 -0.55
CA GLY A 557 6.75 33.40 0.13
C GLY A 557 8.11 33.32 -0.55
N GLU A 558 8.97 34.31 -0.30
CA GLU A 558 10.28 34.45 -0.96
C GLU A 558 11.26 33.33 -0.58
N ASN A 559 11.11 32.71 0.60
CA ASN A 559 11.99 31.65 1.08
C ASN A 559 11.46 30.23 0.78
N LYS A 560 10.36 30.12 0.01
CA LYS A 560 9.71 28.84 -0.29
C LYS A 560 10.70 27.81 -0.87
N SER A 561 11.67 28.24 -1.68
CA SER A 561 12.63 27.38 -2.37
C SER A 561 13.61 26.64 -1.46
N ASP A 562 13.82 27.10 -0.23
CA ASP A 562 14.88 26.61 0.64
C ASP A 562 14.40 26.35 2.09
N ALA A 563 13.13 26.61 2.39
CA ALA A 563 12.61 26.57 3.75
C ALA A 563 12.44 25.16 4.33
N CYS A 564 12.22 24.12 3.52
CA CYS A 564 11.95 22.76 4.02
C CYS A 564 13.20 21.89 3.94
N ASP A 565 13.89 21.70 5.06
CA ASP A 565 15.17 20.95 5.12
C ASP A 565 16.21 21.41 4.07
N GLY A 566 16.18 22.70 3.69
CA GLY A 566 17.05 23.25 2.63
C GLY A 566 16.54 23.02 1.19
N TYR A 567 15.29 22.59 1.01
CA TYR A 567 14.63 22.38 -0.28
C TYR A 567 13.30 23.15 -0.38
N GLU A 568 12.72 23.14 -1.58
CA GLU A 568 11.42 23.76 -1.83
C GLU A 568 10.32 23.07 -1.01
N CYS A 569 9.51 23.87 -0.30
CA CYS A 569 8.31 23.38 0.37
C CYS A 569 7.14 23.22 -0.62
N HIS A 570 6.62 22.01 -0.75
CA HIS A 570 5.45 21.70 -1.58
C HIS A 570 4.21 21.41 -0.71
N GLY A 571 3.06 21.98 -1.06
CA GLY A 571 1.80 21.55 -0.44
C GLY A 571 1.38 20.17 -0.94
N ASP A 572 0.92 19.29 -0.03
CA ASP A 572 0.31 18.01 -0.33
C ASP A 572 -1.05 17.87 0.39
N GLU A 573 -2.10 17.60 -0.37
CA GLU A 573 -3.47 17.49 0.14
C GLU A 573 -3.73 16.21 0.96
N GLY A 574 -2.89 15.20 0.78
CA GLY A 574 -2.94 13.95 1.52
C GLY A 574 -2.55 14.10 2.98
N LEU A 575 -1.78 15.16 3.29
CA LEU A 575 -1.38 15.53 4.64
C LEU A 575 -2.40 16.45 5.35
N LEU A 576 -3.39 16.99 4.64
CA LEU A 576 -4.50 17.73 5.27
C LEU A 576 -5.33 16.81 6.17
N ILE A 577 -5.75 17.32 7.32
CA ILE A 577 -6.68 16.65 8.24
C ILE A 577 -8.13 17.11 8.02
N GLY A 578 -9.13 16.40 8.57
CA GLY A 578 -10.45 16.99 8.77
C GLY A 578 -10.41 18.10 9.84
N LYS A 579 -11.30 19.10 9.76
CA LYS A 579 -11.40 20.10 10.84
C LYS A 579 -11.88 19.41 12.12
N GLU A 580 -11.07 19.41 13.17
CA GLU A 580 -11.46 18.84 14.47
C GLU A 580 -12.58 19.66 15.13
N GLY A 581 -13.58 18.96 15.66
CA GLY A 581 -14.62 19.57 16.49
C GLY A 581 -14.14 19.74 17.93
N LEU A 582 -13.59 20.91 18.26
CA LEU A 582 -13.15 21.23 19.62
C LEU A 582 -14.34 21.29 20.61
N GLU A 583 -14.07 20.97 21.88
CA GLU A 583 -15.04 21.07 22.97
C GLU A 583 -15.56 22.51 23.15
N ASN A 584 -16.81 22.69 23.59
CA ASN A 584 -17.35 24.04 23.79
C ASN A 584 -16.53 24.85 24.81
N PHE A 585 -16.10 26.05 24.41
CA PHE A 585 -15.36 26.95 25.29
C PHE A 585 -16.24 27.47 26.44
N PRO A 586 -15.85 27.32 27.72
CA PRO A 586 -16.66 27.76 28.85
C PRO A 586 -16.87 29.28 28.91
N ILE A 587 -17.97 29.70 29.54
CA ILE A 587 -18.26 31.11 29.77
C ILE A 587 -17.27 31.69 30.81
N THR A 588 -16.54 32.73 30.43
CA THR A 588 -15.39 33.26 31.20
C THR A 588 -15.73 34.39 32.17
N THR A 589 -17.01 34.78 32.31
CA THR A 589 -17.44 35.95 33.10
C THR A 589 -17.13 35.84 34.60
N SER A 590 -16.98 34.62 35.13
CA SER A 590 -16.63 34.36 36.54
C SER A 590 -15.13 34.16 36.77
N TRP A 591 -14.30 34.21 35.72
CA TRP A 591 -12.87 33.91 35.81
C TRP A 591 -12.07 35.16 36.18
N ASN A 592 -10.98 34.96 36.92
CA ASN A 592 -10.09 36.03 37.37
C ASN A 592 -8.86 36.15 36.47
N ASN A 593 -8.29 37.35 36.40
CA ASN A 593 -6.98 37.57 35.79
C ASN A 593 -5.88 37.05 36.72
N GLN A 594 -4.80 36.53 36.15
CA GLN A 594 -3.65 36.05 36.90
C GLN A 594 -2.36 36.60 36.30
N ILE A 595 -1.49 37.14 37.16
CA ILE A 595 -0.16 37.62 36.78
C ILE A 595 0.86 36.82 37.59
N ILE A 596 1.80 36.20 36.89
CA ILE A 596 2.97 35.53 37.47
C ILE A 596 4.15 36.46 37.22
N GLY A 597 4.53 37.26 38.22
CA GLY A 597 5.60 38.24 38.08
C GLY A 597 6.97 37.59 37.92
N ALA A 598 7.97 38.34 37.48
CA ALA A 598 9.30 37.83 37.12
C ALA A 598 10.01 36.99 38.21
N ASN A 599 9.69 37.21 39.49
CA ASN A 599 10.27 36.47 40.62
C ASN A 599 9.37 35.33 41.12
N ASP A 600 8.16 35.19 40.59
CA ASP A 600 7.17 34.25 41.06
C ASP A 600 7.40 32.87 40.45
N ARG A 601 7.14 31.83 41.26
CA ARG A 601 7.12 30.43 40.86
C ARG A 601 5.81 29.83 41.35
N VAL A 602 4.92 29.49 40.42
CA VAL A 602 3.56 29.05 40.73
C VAL A 602 3.30 27.72 40.05
N THR A 603 2.52 26.85 40.70
CA THR A 603 2.05 25.60 40.11
C THR A 603 0.54 25.62 40.05
N PHE A 604 -0.05 25.31 38.89
CA PHE A 604 -1.48 25.05 38.76
C PHE A 604 -1.74 23.55 38.71
N SER A 605 -2.83 23.14 39.36
CA SER A 605 -3.43 21.82 39.22
C SER A 605 -4.54 21.85 38.17
N GLU A 606 -4.90 20.68 37.64
CA GLU A 606 -5.99 20.50 36.68
C GLU A 606 -7.29 21.23 37.10
N GLY A 607 -8.02 21.74 36.10
CA GLY A 607 -9.29 22.45 36.30
C GLY A 607 -9.14 23.92 36.67
N THR A 608 -7.90 24.42 36.76
CA THR A 608 -7.64 25.86 36.94
C THR A 608 -8.06 26.64 35.69
N ASN A 609 -9.00 27.56 35.86
CA ASN A 609 -9.47 28.45 34.80
C ASN A 609 -9.01 29.89 35.06
N VAL A 610 -8.44 30.54 34.04
CA VAL A 610 -7.95 31.92 34.14
C VAL A 610 -8.52 32.75 33.02
N LYS A 611 -8.94 33.98 33.32
CA LYS A 611 -9.38 34.93 32.30
C LYS A 611 -8.17 35.38 31.46
N HIS A 612 -7.39 36.34 31.94
CA HIS A 612 -6.13 36.73 31.30
C HIS A 612 -4.95 36.24 32.12
N LEU A 613 -4.15 35.32 31.55
CA LEU A 613 -2.94 34.78 32.16
C LEU A 613 -1.71 35.53 31.60
N ASN A 614 -1.00 36.27 32.45
CA ASN A 614 0.27 36.92 32.12
C ASN A 614 1.41 36.25 32.88
N VAL A 615 2.45 35.79 32.20
CA VAL A 615 3.60 35.08 32.79
C VAL A 615 4.90 35.78 32.43
N ASP A 616 5.50 36.46 33.40
CA ASP A 616 6.87 36.98 33.35
C ASP A 616 7.83 36.12 34.23
N GLY A 617 7.30 35.36 35.19
CA GLY A 617 8.04 34.42 36.05
C GLY A 617 8.01 32.97 35.56
N VAL A 618 7.85 32.00 36.47
CA VAL A 618 7.73 30.57 36.13
C VAL A 618 6.38 30.02 36.58
N LEU A 619 5.62 29.47 35.64
CA LEU A 619 4.39 28.72 35.88
C LEU A 619 4.63 27.25 35.53
N THR A 620 4.32 26.34 36.44
CA THR A 620 4.28 24.89 36.16
C THR A 620 2.84 24.42 36.10
N LEU A 621 2.48 23.64 35.07
CA LEU A 621 1.19 22.95 35.01
C LEU A 621 1.39 21.48 35.36
N GLU A 622 0.61 20.98 36.32
CA GLU A 622 0.47 19.54 36.55
C GLU A 622 -0.30 18.88 35.39
N PRO A 623 -0.24 17.55 35.23
CA PRO A 623 -0.98 16.86 34.17
C PRO A 623 -2.48 17.18 34.22
N GLY A 624 -3.11 17.34 33.06
CA GLY A 624 -4.56 17.59 32.96
C GLY A 624 -4.96 18.69 31.97
N LYS A 625 -6.25 19.05 32.01
CA LYS A 625 -6.85 20.04 31.10
C LYS A 625 -7.02 21.41 31.77
N TYR A 626 -6.68 22.46 31.03
CA TYR A 626 -6.71 23.86 31.48
C TYR A 626 -7.46 24.75 30.50
N TRP A 627 -8.08 25.81 31.02
CA TRP A 627 -8.76 26.81 30.20
C TRP A 627 -8.30 28.23 30.54
N PHE A 628 -7.82 28.94 29.54
CA PHE A 628 -7.37 30.32 29.66
C PHE A 628 -8.05 31.17 28.60
N ASP A 629 -8.75 32.25 28.94
CA ASP A 629 -9.35 33.11 27.90
C ASP A 629 -8.26 33.68 26.98
N SER A 630 -7.15 34.17 27.55
CA SER A 630 -5.94 34.54 26.81
C SER A 630 -4.66 34.23 27.58
N VAL A 631 -3.61 33.79 26.89
CA VAL A 631 -2.28 33.51 27.47
C VAL A 631 -1.23 34.44 26.88
N LYS A 632 -0.51 35.17 27.73
CA LYS A 632 0.64 36.00 27.37
C LYS A 632 1.84 35.61 28.21
N ILE A 633 2.94 35.22 27.56
CA ILE A 633 4.23 34.99 28.20
C ILE A 633 5.22 35.99 27.61
N ASN A 634 5.92 36.72 28.48
CA ASN A 634 6.83 37.76 28.03
C ASN A 634 8.04 37.87 28.96
N THR A 635 9.00 38.71 28.61
CA THR A 635 10.09 39.13 29.51
C THR A 635 10.89 37.95 30.08
N GLY A 636 11.08 36.89 29.30
CA GLY A 636 11.78 35.66 29.74
C GLY A 636 10.94 34.71 30.60
N GLY A 637 9.63 34.95 30.73
CA GLY A 637 8.71 34.08 31.46
C GLY A 637 8.62 32.67 30.87
N LYS A 638 8.28 31.70 31.73
CA LYS A 638 8.25 30.27 31.38
C LYS A 638 6.97 29.61 31.85
N LEU A 639 6.28 28.91 30.95
CA LEU A 639 5.27 27.90 31.28
C LEU A 639 5.86 26.52 31.05
N LEU A 640 6.01 25.74 32.11
CA LEU A 640 6.68 24.45 32.13
C LEU A 640 5.69 23.31 32.39
N ILE A 641 5.90 22.22 31.66
CA ILE A 641 5.19 20.95 31.83
C ILE A 641 6.24 19.87 32.03
N LYS A 642 5.95 18.92 32.91
CA LYS A 642 6.86 17.81 33.18
C LYS A 642 6.94 16.87 31.96
N GLU A 643 8.14 16.46 31.58
CA GLU A 643 8.33 15.45 30.54
C GLU A 643 7.58 14.14 30.87
N GLY A 644 7.03 13.49 29.85
CA GLY A 644 6.29 12.24 29.97
C GLY A 644 4.85 12.39 30.46
N THR A 645 4.36 13.62 30.68
CA THR A 645 2.96 13.88 31.06
C THR A 645 2.14 14.46 29.94
N GLU A 646 0.81 14.44 30.10
CA GLU A 646 -0.13 15.02 29.14
C GLU A 646 -0.80 16.27 29.72
N VAL A 647 -0.79 17.35 28.94
CA VAL A 647 -1.44 18.61 29.29
C VAL A 647 -2.13 19.18 28.06
N ILE A 648 -3.41 19.53 28.21
CA ILE A 648 -4.20 20.20 27.18
C ILE A 648 -4.53 21.62 27.64
N ILE A 649 -4.09 22.61 26.88
CA ILE A 649 -4.37 24.02 27.12
C ILE A 649 -5.39 24.49 26.11
N ASN A 650 -6.56 24.95 26.57
CA ASN A 650 -7.57 25.56 25.72
C ASN A 650 -7.53 27.08 25.89
N THR A 651 -7.38 27.82 24.79
CA THR A 651 -7.36 29.29 24.83
C THR A 651 -7.94 29.95 23.60
N LYS A 652 -8.27 31.25 23.67
CA LYS A 652 -8.72 32.02 22.50
C LYS A 652 -7.59 32.79 21.83
N ALA A 653 -6.52 33.08 22.56
CA ALA A 653 -5.36 33.78 22.05
C ALA A 653 -4.09 33.41 22.82
N LEU A 654 -2.97 33.33 22.11
CA LEU A 654 -1.68 32.96 22.66
C LEU A 654 -0.59 33.92 22.15
N ALA A 655 0.18 34.51 23.05
CA ALA A 655 1.32 35.34 22.70
C ALA A 655 2.57 35.00 23.52
N LEU A 656 3.69 34.79 22.84
CA LEU A 656 5.02 34.62 23.45
C LEU A 656 5.99 35.65 22.84
N ALA A 657 6.73 36.37 23.68
CA ALA A 657 7.74 37.32 23.21
C ALA A 657 8.94 37.43 24.17
N ASN A 658 10.07 37.92 23.66
CA ASN A 658 11.27 38.29 24.42
C ASN A 658 11.84 37.12 25.24
N TYR A 659 12.36 36.11 24.54
CA TYR A 659 13.02 34.94 25.13
C TYR A 659 12.13 34.10 26.05
N SER A 660 10.82 34.09 25.80
CA SER A 660 9.85 33.33 26.59
C SER A 660 9.81 31.85 26.20
N TYR A 661 9.32 31.02 27.12
CA TYR A 661 9.25 29.57 26.96
C TYR A 661 7.86 29.03 27.30
N MET A 662 7.35 28.10 26.48
CA MET A 662 6.17 27.30 26.81
C MET A 662 6.41 25.85 26.40
N GLY A 663 6.24 24.89 27.29
CA GLY A 663 6.23 23.48 26.89
C GLY A 663 6.89 22.53 27.87
N MET A 664 7.23 21.35 27.37
CA MET A 664 7.90 20.32 28.17
C MET A 664 9.27 20.80 28.65
N ASP A 665 9.61 20.58 29.91
CA ASP A 665 10.91 20.97 30.48
C ASP A 665 12.00 19.95 30.08
N VAL A 666 12.45 20.03 28.83
CA VAL A 666 13.43 19.11 28.22
C VAL A 666 14.63 19.86 27.64
N ASN A 667 15.75 19.15 27.51
CA ASN A 667 16.93 19.70 26.84
C ASN A 667 16.85 19.48 25.33
N VAL A 668 16.17 20.38 24.63
CA VAL A 668 15.94 20.32 23.18
C VAL A 668 17.22 20.21 22.32
N GLU A 669 18.40 20.54 22.85
CA GLU A 669 19.67 20.37 22.13
C GLU A 669 20.20 18.92 22.17
N ASN A 670 19.77 18.11 23.15
CA ASN A 670 20.24 16.73 23.35
C ASN A 670 19.14 15.67 23.21
N THR A 671 17.86 16.06 23.26
CA THR A 671 16.70 15.18 23.08
C THR A 671 15.88 15.68 21.90
N PRO A 672 16.14 15.18 20.66
CA PRO A 672 15.50 15.70 19.45
C PRO A 672 14.02 15.32 19.32
N VAL A 673 13.55 14.32 20.08
CA VAL A 673 12.15 13.90 20.15
C VAL A 673 11.78 13.73 21.62
N PHE A 674 10.75 14.44 22.08
CA PHE A 674 10.29 14.37 23.47
C PHE A 674 9.14 13.38 23.66
N SER A 675 9.05 12.85 24.89
CA SER A 675 7.98 11.93 25.31
C SER A 675 6.92 12.64 26.16
N GLY A 676 5.64 12.31 25.93
CA GLY A 676 4.48 13.04 26.48
C GLY A 676 4.00 14.16 25.55
N ASN A 677 2.89 14.81 25.90
CA ASN A 677 2.19 15.71 24.97
C ASN A 677 1.67 16.97 25.69
N MET A 678 2.24 18.13 25.35
CA MET A 678 1.53 19.40 25.50
C MET A 678 0.79 19.68 24.20
N ARG A 679 -0.54 19.84 24.26
CA ARG A 679 -1.33 20.33 23.13
C ARG A 679 -2.02 21.64 23.52
N VAL A 680 -1.87 22.65 22.67
CA VAL A 680 -2.59 23.92 22.79
C VAL A 680 -3.68 23.97 21.73
N ASN A 681 -4.93 24.05 22.17
CA ASN A 681 -6.10 24.29 21.34
C ASN A 681 -6.46 25.77 21.39
N VAL A 682 -6.34 26.45 20.25
CA VAL A 682 -6.68 27.86 20.10
C VAL A 682 -7.97 28.00 19.31
N TYR A 683 -8.99 28.56 19.96
CA TYR A 683 -10.34 28.66 19.43
C TYR A 683 -10.50 29.91 18.57
N GLY A 684 -11.32 29.80 17.53
CA GLY A 684 -11.64 30.88 16.58
C GLY A 684 -12.60 31.92 17.18
N LEU A 685 -12.35 32.34 18.41
CA LEU A 685 -13.20 33.19 19.24
C LEU A 685 -12.40 34.40 19.71
N THR A 686 -13.02 35.57 19.78
CA THR A 686 -12.36 36.76 20.35
C THR A 686 -12.24 36.64 21.88
N PRO A 687 -11.03 36.87 22.45
CA PRO A 687 -10.85 37.03 23.89
C PRO A 687 -11.77 38.09 24.48
N VAL A 688 -12.18 37.92 25.72
CA VAL A 688 -13.00 38.93 26.41
C VAL A 688 -12.22 40.24 26.58
N ALA A 689 -12.96 41.36 26.65
CA ALA A 689 -12.37 42.68 26.80
C ALA A 689 -11.41 42.75 28.00
N GLY A 690 -10.23 43.33 27.77
CA GLY A 690 -9.13 43.40 28.73
C GLY A 690 -7.86 42.67 28.30
N SER A 691 -7.94 41.82 27.25
CA SER A 691 -6.75 41.27 26.59
C SER A 691 -5.90 42.37 25.95
N THR A 692 -4.57 42.22 26.03
CA THR A 692 -3.60 43.11 25.36
C THR A 692 -2.93 42.45 24.15
N ILE A 693 -3.37 41.25 23.79
CA ILE A 693 -2.82 40.45 22.70
C ILE A 693 -3.86 40.33 21.59
N HIS A 694 -3.37 40.06 20.38
CA HIS A 694 -4.24 39.86 19.21
C HIS A 694 -5.04 38.55 19.33
N ASP A 695 -6.17 38.49 18.63
CA ASP A 695 -7.04 37.31 18.50
C ASP A 695 -6.41 36.28 17.53
N ARG A 696 -5.20 35.83 17.85
CA ARG A 696 -4.41 34.86 17.06
C ARG A 696 -3.32 34.23 17.92
N VAL A 697 -2.52 33.35 17.33
CA VAL A 697 -1.25 32.90 17.91
C VAL A 697 -0.11 33.76 17.40
N ASP A 698 0.69 34.32 18.31
CA ASP A 698 1.85 35.17 17.99
C ASP A 698 3.07 34.72 18.82
N ILE A 699 4.07 34.13 18.17
CA ILE A 699 5.30 33.67 18.83
C ILE A 699 6.46 34.43 18.19
N ALA A 700 7.12 35.27 18.98
CA ALA A 700 8.11 36.22 18.48
C ALA A 700 9.36 36.31 19.37
N ASN A 701 10.38 36.98 18.85
CA ASN A 701 11.54 37.47 19.61
C ASN A 701 12.25 36.38 20.43
N HIS A 702 12.83 35.39 19.75
CA HIS A 702 13.61 34.29 20.32
C HIS A 702 12.84 33.40 21.33
N SER A 703 11.51 33.43 21.28
CA SER A 703 10.67 32.60 22.14
C SER A 703 10.59 31.16 21.62
N LYS A 704 10.42 30.21 22.54
CA LYS A 704 10.41 28.78 22.23
C LYS A 704 9.13 28.11 22.71
N VAL A 705 8.56 27.26 21.87
CA VAL A 705 7.47 26.34 22.24
C VAL A 705 7.95 24.90 22.07
N VAL A 706 7.67 24.04 23.05
CA VAL A 706 7.93 22.59 22.99
C VAL A 706 6.61 21.85 23.20
N GLY A 707 5.94 21.53 22.10
CA GLY A 707 4.60 20.91 22.07
C GLY A 707 3.86 21.14 20.75
N LEU A 708 2.57 20.78 20.76
CA LEU A 708 1.69 20.79 19.59
C LEU A 708 0.72 21.97 19.66
N ILE A 709 0.47 22.65 18.53
CA ILE A 709 -0.49 23.76 18.45
C ILE A 709 -1.55 23.47 17.39
N TYR A 710 -2.80 23.29 17.83
CA TYR A 710 -3.97 23.29 16.97
C TYR A 710 -4.68 24.64 17.11
N SER A 711 -4.83 25.40 16.03
CA SER A 711 -5.45 26.73 16.08
C SER A 711 -6.50 26.90 15.00
N GLU A 712 -7.74 27.21 15.38
CA GLU A 712 -8.80 27.64 14.47
C GLU A 712 -8.56 29.03 13.84
N ASP A 713 -7.51 29.74 14.28
CA ASP A 713 -7.10 31.07 13.84
C ASP A 713 -5.68 31.06 13.23
N LYS A 714 -5.19 32.24 12.82
CA LYS A 714 -3.85 32.40 12.23
C LYS A 714 -2.75 32.15 13.27
N VAL A 715 -1.68 31.47 12.85
CA VAL A 715 -0.41 31.37 13.60
C VAL A 715 0.65 32.24 12.92
N TYR A 716 1.25 33.15 13.69
CA TYR A 716 2.33 34.03 13.25
C TYR A 716 3.61 33.74 14.04
N LEU A 717 4.68 33.36 13.33
CA LEU A 717 6.00 33.07 13.89
C LEU A 717 7.02 34.08 13.36
N SER A 718 7.78 34.72 14.23
CA SER A 718 8.73 35.76 13.83
C SER A 718 9.95 35.90 14.74
N ASP A 719 10.98 36.59 14.22
CA ASP A 719 12.15 37.06 14.95
C ASP A 719 12.83 35.96 15.79
N HIS A 720 13.28 34.89 15.10
CA HIS A 720 13.94 33.71 15.68
C HIS A 720 13.08 32.91 16.68
N SER A 721 11.75 32.97 16.57
CA SER A 721 10.87 32.06 17.30
C SER A 721 11.05 30.61 16.84
N VAL A 722 11.00 29.66 17.77
CA VAL A 722 11.15 28.23 17.46
C VAL A 722 10.01 27.42 18.07
N ILE A 723 9.43 26.51 17.27
CA ILE A 723 8.53 25.46 17.75
C ILE A 723 9.21 24.11 17.57
N TYR A 724 9.37 23.36 18.66
CA TYR A 724 9.71 21.96 18.65
C TYR A 724 8.42 21.16 18.81
N GLY A 725 7.90 20.62 17.71
CA GLY A 725 6.61 19.93 17.65
C GLY A 725 5.93 20.09 16.30
N ALA A 726 4.62 20.33 16.30
CA ALA A 726 3.83 20.47 15.08
C ALA A 726 2.76 21.56 15.23
N VAL A 727 2.42 22.20 14.11
CA VAL A 727 1.41 23.27 14.05
C VAL A 727 0.37 22.94 12.99
N THR A 728 -0.89 22.94 13.43
CA THR A 728 -2.06 22.83 12.57
C THR A 728 -2.90 24.08 12.75
N ALA A 729 -3.04 24.88 11.70
CA ALA A 729 -3.72 26.16 11.80
C ALA A 729 -4.51 26.54 10.55
N LYS A 730 -5.37 27.56 10.71
CA LYS A 730 -6.13 28.13 9.59
C LYS A 730 -5.19 28.72 8.55
N ASP A 731 -4.22 29.50 9.00
CA ASP A 731 -3.16 30.12 8.21
C ASP A 731 -1.87 30.11 9.05
N ILE A 732 -0.72 29.88 8.42
CA ILE A 732 0.59 29.91 9.06
C ILE A 732 1.51 30.88 8.30
N ASP A 733 2.11 31.81 9.04
CA ASP A 733 3.00 32.83 8.49
C ASP A 733 4.31 32.83 9.30
N MET A 734 5.40 32.47 8.63
CA MET A 734 6.73 32.34 9.23
C MET A 734 7.67 33.37 8.63
N ASN A 735 8.32 34.14 9.51
CA ASN A 735 9.15 35.26 9.11
C ASN A 735 10.43 35.39 9.96
N ASN A 736 11.43 36.13 9.48
CA ASN A 736 12.62 36.56 10.23
C ASN A 736 13.31 35.43 11.03
N ASN A 737 13.75 34.36 10.37
CA ASN A 737 14.42 33.19 10.98
C ASN A 737 13.53 32.36 11.92
N ALA A 738 12.20 32.43 11.80
CA ALA A 738 11.32 31.52 12.54
C ALA A 738 11.51 30.06 12.09
N GLU A 739 11.46 29.12 13.05
CA GLU A 739 11.69 27.70 12.79
C GLU A 739 10.59 26.80 13.38
N VAL A 740 10.22 25.74 12.68
CA VAL A 740 9.40 24.63 13.19
C VAL A 740 10.16 23.33 12.96
N HIS A 741 10.36 22.56 14.03
CA HIS A 741 11.11 21.31 14.05
C HIS A 741 10.16 20.16 14.35
N ALA A 742 10.17 19.08 13.56
CA ALA A 742 9.39 17.85 13.75
C ALA A 742 9.85 17.02 14.97
N ALA A 743 9.91 17.64 16.13
CA ALA A 743 10.54 17.13 17.33
C ALA A 743 9.54 16.46 18.28
N THR A 744 8.57 15.69 17.76
CA THR A 744 7.45 15.13 18.55
C THR A 744 7.23 13.66 18.21
N SER A 745 6.74 12.88 19.18
CA SER A 745 6.29 11.49 18.96
C SER A 745 5.06 11.35 18.06
N CYS A 746 4.36 12.47 17.76
CA CYS A 746 3.25 12.47 16.82
C CYS A 746 3.68 12.38 15.36
N LEU A 747 4.91 12.81 15.05
CA LEU A 747 5.47 12.78 13.71
C LEU A 747 6.62 11.76 13.63
N PRO A 748 6.94 11.24 12.44
CA PRO A 748 8.14 10.46 12.26
C PRO A 748 9.36 11.20 12.79
N PRO A 749 10.28 10.51 13.47
CA PRO A 749 11.49 11.14 13.98
C PRO A 749 12.31 11.74 12.83
N LEU A 750 13.01 12.83 13.10
CA LEU A 750 13.91 13.47 12.14
C LEU A 750 14.91 12.44 11.61
N ASP A 751 15.02 12.35 10.29
CA ASP A 751 16.07 11.58 9.63
C ASP A 751 17.44 12.18 10.02
N ASP A 752 18.33 11.36 10.57
CA ASP A 752 19.71 11.72 10.91
C ASP A 752 20.62 10.76 10.16
N TYR A 753 20.76 11.04 8.87
CA TYR A 753 21.55 10.18 8.01
C TYR A 753 23.04 10.40 8.23
N GLU A 754 23.78 9.30 8.28
CA GLU A 754 25.24 9.31 8.30
C GLU A 754 25.78 8.57 7.08
N LEU A 755 26.90 9.06 6.56
CA LEU A 755 27.61 8.46 5.42
C LEU A 755 29.08 8.23 5.80
N THR A 756 29.57 7.00 5.59
CA THR A 756 30.99 6.68 5.72
C THR A 756 31.52 5.98 4.46
N VAL A 757 32.82 6.16 4.20
CA VAL A 757 33.53 5.54 3.06
C VAL A 757 34.86 5.01 3.58
N SER A 758 35.11 3.72 3.32
CA SER A 758 36.29 2.98 3.77
C SER A 758 36.87 2.11 2.65
N PRO A 759 38.21 1.99 2.55
CA PRO A 759 39.20 2.81 3.25
C PRO A 759 39.29 4.22 2.64
N LYS A 760 39.88 5.19 3.36
CA LYS A 760 40.03 6.57 2.88
C LYS A 760 41.01 6.73 1.71
N ALA A 761 41.87 5.74 1.48
CA ALA A 761 42.83 5.72 0.38
C ALA A 761 43.12 4.28 -0.08
N GLN A 762 43.27 4.07 -1.39
CA GLN A 762 43.74 2.81 -1.97
C GLN A 762 44.70 2.98 -3.14
N TYR A 763 45.50 1.95 -3.35
CA TYR A 763 46.43 1.82 -4.46
C TYR A 763 46.12 0.54 -5.22
N ALA A 764 46.16 0.60 -6.55
CA ALA A 764 46.01 -0.59 -7.38
C ALA A 764 47.00 -0.62 -8.53
N LEU A 765 47.23 -1.82 -9.02
CA LEU A 765 48.16 -2.13 -10.11
C LEU A 765 47.42 -2.05 -11.44
N MET A 766 47.88 -1.22 -12.40
CA MET A 766 47.19 -1.04 -13.70
C MET A 766 46.99 -2.33 -14.51
N CYS A 767 47.90 -3.29 -14.35
CA CYS A 767 47.91 -4.57 -15.07
C CYS A 767 47.72 -5.78 -14.14
N GLY A 768 47.39 -5.54 -12.87
CA GLY A 768 46.99 -6.58 -11.95
C GLY A 768 45.54 -6.97 -12.14
N VAL A 769 45.13 -8.05 -11.47
CA VAL A 769 43.71 -8.37 -11.28
C VAL A 769 43.08 -7.53 -10.16
N GLU A 770 43.91 -6.85 -9.36
CA GLU A 770 43.51 -6.01 -8.23
C GLU A 770 42.97 -4.66 -8.69
N LYS A 771 41.89 -4.20 -8.05
CA LYS A 771 41.20 -2.95 -8.33
C LYS A 771 40.98 -2.21 -7.01
N PRO A 772 41.00 -0.87 -6.99
CA PRO A 772 40.51 -0.13 -5.83
C PRO A 772 39.05 -0.48 -5.60
N THR A 773 38.73 -0.91 -4.39
CA THR A 773 37.41 -1.27 -3.92
C THR A 773 37.09 -0.52 -2.62
N PHE A 774 35.98 0.20 -2.61
CA PHE A 774 35.51 0.99 -1.48
C PHE A 774 34.19 0.44 -0.95
N THR A 775 34.10 0.36 0.37
CA THR A 775 32.86 0.12 1.11
C THR A 775 32.28 1.46 1.51
N ILE A 776 31.02 1.69 1.15
CA ILE A 776 30.20 2.81 1.55
C ILE A 776 29.18 2.26 2.54
N GLU A 777 29.06 2.90 3.70
CA GLU A 777 28.08 2.54 4.72
C GLU A 777 27.18 3.75 4.98
N THR A 778 25.87 3.50 4.99
CA THR A 778 24.84 4.48 5.29
C THR A 778 24.05 4.08 6.53
N ARG A 779 23.84 5.05 7.43
CA ARG A 779 23.02 4.89 8.62
C ARG A 779 21.93 5.94 8.65
N ASN A 780 20.85 5.65 9.34
CA ASN A 780 19.86 6.64 9.75
C ASN A 780 19.54 6.38 11.22
N GLN A 781 19.65 7.41 12.06
CA GLN A 781 19.42 7.29 13.51
C GLN A 781 20.33 6.23 14.17
N GLY A 782 21.58 6.15 13.72
CA GLY A 782 22.59 5.20 14.21
C GLY A 782 22.47 3.75 13.70
N GLU A 783 21.35 3.39 13.06
CA GLU A 783 21.12 2.04 12.52
C GLU A 783 21.48 1.97 11.03
N LEU A 784 21.96 0.81 10.59
CA LEU A 784 22.28 0.57 9.18
C LEU A 784 21.02 0.68 8.31
N GLU A 785 21.05 1.57 7.31
CA GLU A 785 19.89 1.87 6.47
C GLU A 785 20.30 1.93 4.99
N SER A 786 19.48 1.33 4.12
CA SER A 786 19.71 1.37 2.67
C SER A 786 19.33 2.74 2.11
N ALA A 787 20.26 3.38 1.39
CA ALA A 787 20.14 4.76 0.92
C ALA A 787 20.80 4.94 -0.46
N TRP A 788 20.39 5.96 -1.19
CA TRP A 788 20.99 6.31 -2.49
C TRP A 788 22.21 7.21 -2.30
N VAL A 789 23.25 6.91 -3.07
CA VAL A 789 24.45 7.72 -3.11
C VAL A 789 24.80 8.10 -4.54
N SER A 790 25.18 9.36 -4.71
CA SER A 790 25.82 9.83 -5.92
C SER A 790 27.34 9.74 -5.75
N VAL A 791 28.00 9.23 -6.78
CA VAL A 791 29.44 8.99 -6.81
C VAL A 791 30.05 9.80 -7.95
N GLU A 792 31.06 10.59 -7.62
CA GLU A 792 31.80 11.43 -8.56
C GLU A 792 33.29 11.11 -8.49
N VAL A 793 33.92 10.97 -9.66
CA VAL A 793 35.38 10.91 -9.76
C VAL A 793 35.94 12.31 -10.02
N LEU A 794 36.87 12.74 -9.17
CA LEU A 794 37.55 14.01 -9.27
C LEU A 794 39.04 13.83 -9.65
N PRO A 795 39.59 14.70 -10.52
CA PRO A 795 38.89 15.81 -11.19
C PRO A 795 37.90 15.32 -12.26
N ALA A 796 36.80 16.04 -12.45
CA ALA A 796 35.64 15.59 -13.25
C ALA A 796 35.97 15.26 -14.72
N ASN A 797 36.98 15.92 -15.29
CA ASN A 797 37.49 15.63 -16.64
C ASN A 797 38.12 14.23 -16.77
N SER A 798 38.54 13.62 -15.67
CA SER A 798 39.11 12.27 -15.63
C SER A 798 38.07 11.16 -15.45
N ALA A 799 36.81 11.48 -15.12
CA ALA A 799 35.78 10.49 -14.84
C ALA A 799 35.57 9.49 -16.00
N ASN A 800 35.65 9.96 -17.25
CA ASN A 800 35.49 9.13 -18.45
C ASN A 800 36.59 8.09 -18.66
N ASN A 801 37.68 8.15 -17.88
CA ASN A 801 38.78 7.18 -17.93
C ASN A 801 38.55 5.96 -17.03
N PHE A 802 37.51 5.99 -16.19
CA PHE A 802 37.21 4.96 -15.21
C PHE A 802 35.82 4.34 -15.45
N THR A 803 35.67 3.10 -15.03
CA THR A 803 34.40 2.39 -14.90
C THR A 803 34.22 2.09 -13.41
N ILE A 804 33.11 2.55 -12.84
CA ILE A 804 32.74 2.28 -11.45
C ILE A 804 31.60 1.25 -11.48
N SER A 805 31.78 0.13 -10.79
CA SER A 805 30.82 -0.98 -10.78
C SER A 805 30.66 -1.55 -9.38
N VAL A 806 29.46 -2.04 -9.07
CA VAL A 806 29.19 -2.81 -7.84
C VAL A 806 30.15 -4.01 -7.76
N ALA A 807 30.70 -4.26 -6.57
CA ALA A 807 31.57 -5.37 -6.26
C ALA A 807 30.89 -6.35 -5.29
N ASN A 808 31.28 -7.63 -5.35
CA ASN A 808 30.83 -8.71 -4.47
C ASN A 808 29.30 -8.86 -4.32
N ASP A 809 28.53 -8.34 -5.28
CA ASP A 809 27.05 -8.32 -5.24
C ASP A 809 26.47 -7.62 -3.99
N ILE A 810 27.23 -6.69 -3.38
CA ILE A 810 26.79 -5.88 -2.22
C ILE A 810 26.35 -4.49 -2.68
N GLY A 811 25.04 -4.28 -2.68
CA GLY A 811 24.41 -3.05 -3.17
C GLY A 811 23.93 -3.18 -4.63
N SER A 812 23.53 -2.07 -5.23
CA SER A 812 23.00 -2.05 -6.61
C SER A 812 23.20 -0.69 -7.29
N GLY A 813 22.96 -0.62 -8.60
CA GLY A 813 22.99 0.63 -9.38
C GLY A 813 24.14 0.73 -10.38
N THR A 814 24.24 1.90 -11.01
CA THR A 814 25.20 2.17 -12.10
C THR A 814 25.69 3.61 -12.04
N TYR A 815 26.99 3.82 -12.28
CA TYR A 815 27.60 5.15 -12.19
C TYR A 815 26.83 6.22 -12.98
N PRO A 816 26.55 7.39 -12.39
CA PRO A 816 27.04 7.88 -11.09
C PRO A 816 26.15 7.54 -9.88
N ARG A 817 25.04 6.82 -10.03
CA ARG A 817 24.05 6.62 -8.96
C ARG A 817 23.99 5.16 -8.49
N PHE A 818 24.21 4.95 -7.20
CA PHE A 818 24.22 3.63 -6.58
C PHE A 818 23.34 3.61 -5.34
N ARG A 819 22.99 2.40 -4.89
CA ARG A 819 22.20 2.18 -3.68
C ARG A 819 22.87 1.15 -2.79
N THR A 820 22.94 1.44 -1.49
CA THR A 820 23.40 0.47 -0.49
C THR A 820 22.40 -0.68 -0.33
N SER A 821 22.87 -1.84 0.15
CA SER A 821 22.14 -3.11 0.17
C SER A 821 20.93 -3.07 1.12
N MET A 822 19.89 -3.82 0.75
CA MET A 822 18.71 -4.08 1.61
C MET A 822 18.75 -5.47 2.26
N ASN A 823 19.74 -6.30 1.92
CA ASN A 823 19.76 -7.69 2.35
C ASN A 823 20.15 -7.80 3.83
N GLU A 824 19.46 -8.69 4.56
CA GLU A 824 19.79 -9.00 5.95
C GLU A 824 21.24 -9.51 6.05
N GLY A 825 22.07 -8.86 6.88
CA GLY A 825 23.51 -9.13 7.02
C GLY A 825 24.46 -8.22 6.22
N SER A 826 23.96 -7.43 5.25
CA SER A 826 24.73 -6.39 4.54
C SER A 826 23.94 -5.08 4.39
N LYS A 827 22.85 -4.92 5.15
CA LYS A 827 21.96 -3.76 5.04
C LYS A 827 22.77 -2.47 5.24
N GLY A 828 22.53 -1.46 4.41
CA GLY A 828 23.22 -0.17 4.49
C GLY A 828 24.64 -0.17 3.93
N GLU A 829 25.14 -1.28 3.41
CA GLU A 829 26.47 -1.38 2.80
C GLU A 829 26.42 -1.37 1.26
N LEU A 830 27.37 -0.71 0.61
CA LEU A 830 27.62 -0.78 -0.83
C LEU A 830 29.11 -0.99 -1.05
N GLU A 831 29.47 -1.96 -1.89
CA GLU A 831 30.84 -2.14 -2.31
C GLU A 831 30.99 -1.75 -3.78
N ILE A 832 31.90 -0.83 -4.08
CA ILE A 832 32.18 -0.39 -5.45
C ILE A 832 33.65 -0.58 -5.80
N SER A 833 33.88 -1.07 -7.01
CA SER A 833 35.22 -1.19 -7.59
C SER A 833 35.43 -0.15 -8.68
N VAL A 834 36.63 0.41 -8.72
CA VAL A 834 37.07 1.31 -9.78
C VAL A 834 37.94 0.50 -10.75
N SER A 835 37.63 0.55 -12.04
CA SER A 835 38.40 -0.09 -13.10
C SER A 835 38.84 0.97 -14.12
N VAL A 836 40.04 0.81 -14.68
CA VAL A 836 40.51 1.69 -15.75
C VAL A 836 39.87 1.29 -17.07
N LYS A 837 39.22 2.25 -17.75
CA LYS A 837 38.62 2.06 -19.09
C LYS A 837 39.63 2.26 -20.21
N ASN A 838 40.52 3.24 -20.06
CA ASN A 838 41.59 3.52 -21.01
C ASN A 838 42.89 3.84 -20.26
N THR A 839 43.80 2.86 -20.24
CA THR A 839 45.07 2.93 -19.52
C THR A 839 45.99 4.05 -20.02
N VAL A 840 45.91 4.44 -21.29
CA VAL A 840 46.73 5.52 -21.88
C VAL A 840 46.30 6.91 -21.40
N LYS A 841 45.05 7.06 -20.94
CA LYS A 841 44.50 8.34 -20.49
C LYS A 841 44.55 8.55 -18.97
N VAL A 842 45.03 7.56 -18.22
CA VAL A 842 45.21 7.66 -16.77
C VAL A 842 46.60 8.25 -16.50
N ASP A 843 46.63 9.44 -15.92
CA ASP A 843 47.84 10.00 -15.34
C ASP A 843 48.21 9.18 -14.08
N LEU A 844 49.45 8.68 -14.07
CA LEU A 844 49.99 7.77 -13.06
C LEU A 844 50.59 8.50 -11.85
N ASP A 845 50.86 9.79 -12.00
CA ASP A 845 51.31 10.62 -10.89
C ASP A 845 50.12 11.29 -10.18
N GLN A 846 49.01 11.45 -10.89
CA GLN A 846 47.75 11.97 -10.37
C GLN A 846 47.11 11.03 -9.34
N THR A 847 46.79 11.58 -8.17
CA THR A 847 45.85 10.98 -7.22
C THR A 847 44.44 11.41 -7.61
N TYR A 848 43.54 10.45 -7.76
CA TYR A 848 42.12 10.69 -8.03
C TYR A 848 41.33 10.62 -6.73
N SER A 849 40.22 11.34 -6.67
CA SER A 849 39.29 11.28 -5.54
C SER A 849 37.96 10.71 -5.98
N LEU A 850 37.36 9.92 -5.10
CA LEU A 850 36.02 9.41 -5.18
C LEU A 850 35.19 10.18 -4.14
N LYS A 851 34.35 11.11 -4.61
CA LYS A 851 33.40 11.83 -3.75
C LYS A 851 32.08 11.07 -3.77
N VAL A 852 31.59 10.72 -2.59
CA VAL A 852 30.31 10.07 -2.38
C VAL A 852 29.43 11.05 -1.62
N THR A 853 28.22 11.31 -2.13
CA THR A 853 27.25 12.21 -1.50
C THR A 853 25.94 11.46 -1.32
N LEU A 854 25.40 11.50 -0.12
CA LEU A 854 24.12 10.90 0.19
C LEU A 854 23.01 11.70 -0.50
N GLU A 855 22.07 11.03 -1.16
CA GLU A 855 20.95 11.73 -1.82
C GLU A 855 19.84 12.09 -0.81
N GLU A 856 19.76 11.38 0.31
CA GLU A 856 18.82 11.63 1.39
C GLU A 856 19.13 12.90 2.19
N ASP A 857 20.43 13.18 2.38
CA ASP A 857 20.97 14.40 2.97
C ASP A 857 22.20 14.86 2.17
N GLY A 858 22.00 15.83 1.27
CA GLY A 858 23.06 16.37 0.42
C GLY A 858 24.19 17.06 1.18
N ASN A 859 24.00 17.36 2.48
CA ASN A 859 25.09 17.87 3.34
C ASN A 859 26.05 16.75 3.78
N GLN A 860 25.61 15.48 3.72
CA GLN A 860 26.43 14.32 4.04
C GLN A 860 27.23 13.89 2.81
N SER A 861 28.50 14.28 2.78
CA SER A 861 29.43 13.85 1.76
C SER A 861 30.75 13.37 2.35
N GLN A 862 31.33 12.37 1.70
CA GLN A 862 32.61 11.80 2.07
C GLN A 862 33.48 11.68 0.84
N THR A 863 34.79 11.80 1.04
CA THR A 863 35.77 11.63 -0.03
C THR A 863 36.78 10.56 0.35
N ALA A 864 37.07 9.67 -0.60
CA ALA A 864 38.19 8.74 -0.55
C ALA A 864 39.11 8.97 -1.75
N THR A 865 40.34 8.49 -1.68
CA THR A 865 41.32 8.67 -2.75
C THR A 865 41.75 7.33 -3.34
N PHE A 866 42.05 7.31 -4.64
CA PHE A 866 42.65 6.15 -5.28
C PHE A 866 43.76 6.57 -6.24
N LYS A 867 44.74 5.68 -6.38
CA LYS A 867 45.84 5.86 -7.33
C LYS A 867 46.17 4.54 -8.00
N TYR A 868 46.44 4.60 -9.30
CA TYR A 868 46.99 3.47 -10.05
C TYR A 868 48.48 3.63 -10.22
N VAL A 869 49.22 2.54 -10.06
CA VAL A 869 50.64 2.48 -10.36
C VAL A 869 50.89 1.54 -11.55
N PRO A 870 51.88 1.83 -12.42
CA PRO A 870 52.09 1.11 -13.68
C PRO A 870 52.82 -0.21 -13.50
N PHE A 871 52.65 -0.91 -12.38
CA PHE A 871 53.42 -2.13 -12.08
C PHE A 871 52.50 -3.33 -11.88
N LYS A 872 53.03 -4.54 -12.06
CA LYS A 872 52.44 -5.81 -11.57
C LYS A 872 53.54 -6.72 -11.05
N PHE A 873 53.23 -7.56 -10.06
CA PHE A 873 54.07 -8.72 -9.75
C PHE A 873 53.67 -9.88 -10.67
N HIS A 874 54.66 -10.51 -11.29
CA HIS A 874 54.47 -11.60 -12.24
C HIS A 874 55.29 -12.81 -11.81
N VAL A 875 54.62 -13.96 -11.73
CA VAL A 875 55.23 -15.28 -11.49
C VAL A 875 54.63 -16.22 -12.52
N ASP A 876 55.46 -16.90 -13.30
CA ASP A 876 54.97 -17.89 -14.27
C ASP A 876 54.28 -19.07 -13.56
N GLU A 877 53.33 -19.72 -14.22
CA GLU A 877 52.69 -20.93 -13.71
C GLU A 877 53.74 -22.03 -13.46
N GLN A 878 53.73 -22.62 -12.26
CA GLN A 878 54.74 -23.60 -11.85
C GLN A 878 54.15 -25.00 -11.77
N ARG A 879 54.56 -25.88 -12.70
CA ARG A 879 54.45 -27.33 -12.52
C ARG A 879 55.63 -27.83 -11.71
N VAL A 880 55.36 -28.50 -10.59
CA VAL A 880 56.38 -29.00 -9.65
C VAL A 880 56.21 -30.51 -9.42
N ILE A 881 57.31 -31.21 -9.12
CA ILE A 881 57.33 -32.63 -8.78
C ILE A 881 57.72 -32.75 -7.31
N ALA A 882 56.98 -33.56 -6.54
CA ALA A 882 57.24 -33.76 -5.12
C ALA A 882 58.69 -34.25 -4.88
N GLY A 883 59.38 -33.61 -3.92
CA GLY A 883 60.76 -33.94 -3.55
C GLY A 883 61.83 -33.37 -4.49
N GLN A 884 61.48 -32.65 -5.56
CA GLN A 884 62.44 -31.96 -6.43
C GLN A 884 62.43 -30.46 -6.21
N THR A 885 63.63 -29.88 -6.01
CA THR A 885 63.82 -28.43 -5.92
C THR A 885 63.60 -27.80 -7.29
N LYS A 886 62.65 -26.87 -7.40
CA LYS A 886 62.44 -26.05 -8.60
C LYS A 886 62.61 -24.57 -8.25
N PRO A 887 63.53 -23.83 -8.91
CA PRO A 887 63.63 -22.39 -8.73
C PRO A 887 62.39 -21.71 -9.34
N VAL A 888 61.77 -20.81 -8.58
CA VAL A 888 60.65 -19.97 -9.03
C VAL A 888 61.14 -18.54 -9.12
N THR A 889 60.94 -17.90 -10.28
CA THR A 889 61.33 -16.51 -10.49
C THR A 889 60.09 -15.63 -10.40
N ALA A 890 60.12 -14.66 -9.49
CA ALA A 890 59.15 -13.58 -9.43
C ALA A 890 59.78 -12.31 -10.03
N GLN A 891 59.03 -11.58 -10.84
CA GLN A 891 59.47 -10.34 -11.49
C GLN A 891 58.44 -9.23 -11.25
N VAL A 892 58.92 -7.99 -11.16
CA VAL A 892 58.05 -6.82 -11.25
C VAL A 892 58.04 -6.37 -12.70
N LEU A 893 56.86 -6.32 -13.30
CA LEU A 893 56.67 -5.85 -14.66
C LEU A 893 56.03 -4.46 -14.62
N ALA A 894 56.59 -3.50 -15.36
CA ALA A 894 55.96 -2.23 -15.66
C ALA A 894 55.08 -2.39 -16.89
N CYS A 895 53.94 -1.74 -16.85
CA CYS A 895 53.00 -1.66 -17.95
C CYS A 895 52.96 -0.25 -18.53
N SER A 896 53.28 -0.15 -19.80
CA SER A 896 53.04 1.04 -20.62
C SER A 896 52.49 0.57 -21.96
N ASP A 897 51.38 1.14 -22.42
CA ASP A 897 50.84 0.89 -23.77
C ASP A 897 50.57 -0.59 -24.12
N GLY A 898 50.23 -1.41 -23.12
CA GLY A 898 49.98 -2.85 -23.30
C GLY A 898 51.25 -3.72 -23.38
N GLU A 899 52.44 -3.10 -23.40
CA GLU A 899 53.72 -3.79 -23.29
C GLU A 899 54.11 -3.98 -21.82
N GLN A 900 54.64 -5.17 -21.51
CA GLN A 900 55.13 -5.52 -20.18
C GLN A 900 56.65 -5.54 -20.19
N THR A 901 57.26 -4.65 -19.40
CA THR A 901 58.73 -4.55 -19.31
C THR A 901 59.21 -4.90 -17.91
N VAL A 902 60.27 -5.71 -17.79
CA VAL A 902 60.84 -6.04 -16.48
C VAL A 902 61.43 -4.79 -15.81
N VAL A 903 60.97 -4.47 -14.61
CA VAL A 903 61.47 -3.36 -13.80
C VAL A 903 62.76 -3.78 -13.12
N LYS A 904 63.89 -3.25 -13.59
CA LYS A 904 65.22 -3.52 -13.01
C LYS A 904 65.53 -2.68 -11.78
N SER A 905 64.76 -1.61 -11.55
CA SER A 905 64.97 -0.64 -10.48
C SER A 905 64.11 -0.87 -9.24
N TYR A 906 63.37 -1.98 -9.16
CA TYR A 906 62.58 -2.30 -7.97
C TYR A 906 63.52 -2.70 -6.83
N ILE A 907 63.53 -1.91 -5.75
CA ILE A 907 64.32 -2.15 -4.55
C ILE A 907 63.35 -2.53 -3.44
N GLY A 908 62.99 -3.81 -3.39
CA GLY A 908 62.12 -4.36 -2.35
C GLY A 908 62.43 -5.83 -2.11
N THR A 909 62.26 -6.28 -0.86
CA THR A 909 62.41 -7.69 -0.50
C THR A 909 61.01 -8.31 -0.50
N PRO A 910 60.62 -9.12 -1.50
CA PRO A 910 59.30 -9.75 -1.52
C PRO A 910 59.23 -10.82 -0.43
N ASP A 911 58.10 -10.88 0.27
CA ASP A 911 57.73 -12.06 1.06
C ASP A 911 56.89 -12.97 0.16
N VAL A 912 57.32 -14.23 0.01
CA VAL A 912 56.69 -15.18 -0.91
C VAL A 912 56.19 -16.36 -0.10
N SER A 913 54.87 -16.46 0.00
CA SER A 913 54.19 -17.65 0.51
C SER A 913 53.60 -18.44 -0.66
N PHE A 914 53.61 -19.77 -0.55
CA PHE A 914 52.95 -20.64 -1.53
C PHE A 914 51.87 -21.46 -0.84
N LYS A 915 50.77 -21.68 -1.55
CA LYS A 915 49.71 -22.61 -1.16
C LYS A 915 49.73 -23.77 -2.13
N LEU A 916 49.91 -24.99 -1.62
CA LEU A 916 49.85 -26.21 -2.44
C LEU A 916 48.39 -26.63 -2.59
N GLU A 917 47.88 -26.62 -3.82
CA GLU A 917 46.60 -27.27 -4.15
C GLU A 917 46.88 -28.70 -4.65
N THR A 918 46.59 -29.69 -3.80
CA THR A 918 46.76 -31.10 -4.16
C THR A 918 45.50 -31.62 -4.89
N PRO A 919 45.64 -32.49 -5.90
CA PRO A 919 44.51 -33.20 -6.48
C PRO A 919 43.72 -33.97 -5.40
N ASN A 920 42.39 -34.02 -5.53
CA ASN A 920 41.51 -34.72 -4.57
C ASN A 920 41.75 -36.25 -4.51
N SER A 921 42.51 -36.82 -5.45
CA SER A 921 42.99 -38.21 -5.40
C SER A 921 44.21 -38.39 -6.31
N GLY A 922 45.22 -39.09 -5.78
CA GLY A 922 46.39 -39.62 -6.49
C GLY A 922 46.65 -41.04 -6.03
#